data_AF-A0A2W7MGU6-F1
#
_entry.id   AF-A0A2W7MGU6-F1
#
_cell.length_a   1.000
_cell.length_b   1.000
_cell.length_c   1.000
_cell.angle_alpha   90.00
_cell.angle_beta   90.00
_cell.angle_gamma   90.00
#
_symmetry.space_group_name_H-M   'P 1'
#
loop_
_entity.id
_entity.type
_entity.pdbx_description
1 polymer ?
#
loop_
_entity_poly.entity_id
_entity_poly.type
_entity_poly.pdbx_seq_one_letter_code
_entity_poly.pdbx_strand_id
1 'polypeptide(L)'
;MNDLTPDQTQLSASWAAVYNGAGQALDWIAQTRGNAPRLDSEADNLNIRLHRARNLAHSLGRVACTPMTIGFFGLSQAGKSYLISALAAGQNGKLETDFGGQRLDFIKHINPVGGGKEATGLVTRFSRRATESQDNDFPVELTLFKEIELAKILANSWFKDFDLERISYEIDEERIQRVLKPFEGRETGPLQTGVNADDLVSLWDYLRDNFRNSVKKLEHLYWPKALQLAPRLNFQERAELFSILWGEQSELTRVYQQLAGALHKLGLPETVFAPLKALVSFENDTYSQRDSIMNVDILERFGSPRDLPIDVRPLVGDRLQNSQAIPVAQLAALTAEMTFRLIEAPVDDIVNQVDLLDFPGYRGRQKLHEIADSNDPQSATKDNSVSQLILRGKVAYLFERYTDNQEMNALVVCTGSTKQSDVNDVGPVLTRWIEKTQGADSAARSKRETGLIWALTMLDLRITNSLSLTPDQYDESWNGMVKLTMLERFGSLSWMSDWAGTPFQNTYLVRKPRMDAAFIEQDATGAETGLNASYQDRVSALGTSFASNDLVCKHIHDPANAWKEMLRNDDGGISHFSGSFKGVANIEFKLQRIREQLSECLEGLTTHGLSTWYHADDDGAAAAKKALAQMILTGLGRRPAVLGELIDQLDMPSEEVRDLYLSGVYETDDEPAAKDEPVAPTPSQSLYGDDAGFDFDFGDDLSHDVPASSNTGTPAPELQSNEHRFAKAAFKAWIAHLRELTTRQSLLNLLGLEKALLEAVVDELITAGYRQDLPGQLSRAVLKRAQSGARRDQLVERQVLEVQRVLRDFVSWFGYLQKPVSERPNSRAGAKAPLFSYYTDISPGQVPVLPAQPANQAQRYLGDWLSGLAYLTQDNAGHGAGREITPEQNERLGQVLTAFTAR
;
A
#
# COMPACT_ATOMS: atom_id res chain seq x y z
N MET A 1 34.06 2.62 -2.95
CA MET A 1 33.77 2.21 -4.35
C MET A 1 32.74 1.12 -4.25
N ASN A 2 31.56 1.30 -4.85
CA ASN A 2 30.44 0.37 -4.68
C ASN A 2 30.69 -0.91 -5.48
N ASP A 3 30.81 -2.04 -4.79
CA ASP A 3 30.86 -3.41 -5.35
C ASP A 3 29.48 -3.84 -5.90
N LEU A 4 28.89 -3.02 -6.78
CA LEU A 4 27.63 -3.38 -7.45
C LEU A 4 27.93 -4.23 -8.67
N THR A 5 27.15 -5.29 -8.84
CA THR A 5 27.19 -6.09 -10.06
C THR A 5 26.63 -5.29 -11.26
N PRO A 6 27.00 -5.65 -12.51
CA PRO A 6 26.40 -5.06 -13.70
C PRO A 6 24.86 -5.13 -13.69
N ASP A 7 24.32 -6.27 -13.26
CA ASP A 7 22.87 -6.51 -13.16
C ASP A 7 22.19 -5.56 -12.17
N GLN A 8 22.80 -5.32 -10.99
CA GLN A 8 22.27 -4.34 -10.03
C GLN A 8 22.25 -2.93 -10.61
N THR A 9 23.31 -2.55 -11.31
CA THR A 9 23.42 -1.23 -11.93
C THR A 9 22.38 -1.05 -13.04
N GLN A 10 22.20 -2.05 -13.89
CA GLN A 10 21.19 -2.05 -14.96
C GLN A 10 19.77 -1.99 -14.40
N LEU A 11 19.48 -2.78 -13.35
CA LEU A 11 18.16 -2.82 -12.73
C LEU A 11 17.83 -1.50 -12.02
N SER A 12 18.81 -0.92 -11.30
CA SER A 12 18.66 0.40 -10.67
C SER A 12 18.44 1.49 -11.72
N ALA A 13 19.19 1.47 -12.83
CA ALA A 13 18.98 2.39 -13.96
C ALA A 13 17.59 2.23 -14.60
N SER A 14 17.08 1.00 -14.68
CA SER A 14 15.73 0.73 -15.22
C SER A 14 14.62 1.28 -14.32
N TRP A 15 14.75 1.13 -13.00
CA TRP A 15 13.83 1.79 -12.07
C TRP A 15 13.97 3.32 -12.08
N ALA A 16 15.18 3.86 -12.24
CA ALA A 16 15.36 5.30 -12.43
C ALA A 16 14.67 5.80 -13.71
N ALA A 17 14.69 5.02 -14.79
CA ALA A 17 13.95 5.31 -16.02
C ALA A 17 12.43 5.33 -15.76
N VAL A 18 11.88 4.37 -14.99
CA VAL A 18 10.47 4.40 -14.57
C VAL A 18 10.15 5.65 -13.76
N TYR A 19 10.98 6.02 -12.78
CA TYR A 19 10.77 7.21 -11.95
C TYR A 19 10.71 8.49 -12.79
N ASN A 20 11.68 8.64 -13.70
CA ASN A 20 11.79 9.80 -14.59
C ASN A 20 10.68 9.82 -15.66
N GLY A 21 10.40 8.68 -16.29
CA GLY A 21 9.34 8.53 -17.29
C GLY A 21 7.96 8.83 -16.70
N ALA A 22 7.69 8.35 -15.48
CA ALA A 22 6.45 8.67 -14.77
C ALA A 22 6.35 10.17 -14.42
N GLY A 23 7.47 10.81 -14.07
CA GLY A 23 7.51 12.27 -13.90
C GLY A 23 7.16 13.03 -15.17
N GLN A 24 7.75 12.64 -16.31
CA GLN A 24 7.44 13.25 -17.61
C GLN A 24 5.99 12.99 -18.06
N ALA A 25 5.42 11.83 -17.69
CA ALA A 25 4.02 11.52 -17.95
C ALA A 25 3.08 12.42 -17.13
N LEU A 26 3.38 12.68 -15.86
CA LEU A 26 2.62 13.61 -15.02
C LEU A 26 2.61 15.02 -15.65
N ASP A 27 3.77 15.50 -16.11
CA ASP A 27 3.89 16.78 -16.78
C ASP A 27 3.08 16.83 -18.09
N TRP A 28 3.14 15.76 -18.88
CA TRP A 28 2.37 15.64 -20.13
C TRP A 28 0.86 15.67 -19.86
N ILE A 29 0.38 14.94 -18.85
CA ILE A 29 -1.04 14.95 -18.45
C ILE A 29 -1.45 16.36 -18.03
N ALA A 30 -0.65 17.04 -17.20
CA ALA A 30 -0.94 18.40 -16.74
C ALA A 30 -1.06 19.39 -17.90
N GLN A 31 -0.25 19.25 -18.95
CA GLN A 31 -0.27 20.13 -20.13
C GLN A 31 -1.38 19.80 -21.13
N THR A 32 -1.84 18.53 -21.17
CA THR A 32 -2.74 18.03 -22.21
C THR A 32 -4.19 17.90 -21.75
N ARG A 33 -4.43 17.71 -20.44
CA ARG A 33 -5.80 17.50 -19.94
C ARG A 33 -6.75 18.68 -20.22
N GLY A 34 -6.22 19.91 -20.29
CA GLY A 34 -7.05 21.10 -20.51
C GLY A 34 -7.73 21.18 -21.87
N ASN A 35 -7.18 20.54 -22.91
CA ASN A 35 -7.75 20.51 -24.26
C ASN A 35 -8.24 19.12 -24.71
N ALA A 36 -8.11 18.11 -23.86
CA ALA A 36 -8.56 16.74 -24.13
C ALA A 36 -9.53 16.27 -23.01
N PRO A 37 -10.86 16.52 -23.15
CA PRO A 37 -11.87 16.15 -22.15
C PRO A 37 -11.85 14.67 -21.74
N ARG A 38 -11.50 13.78 -22.67
CA ARG A 38 -11.37 12.35 -22.40
C ARG A 38 -10.20 12.06 -21.47
N LEU A 39 -9.05 12.70 -21.72
CA LEU A 39 -7.87 12.57 -20.87
C LEU A 39 -8.12 13.18 -19.49
N ASP A 40 -8.78 14.34 -19.40
CA ASP A 40 -9.13 14.99 -18.13
C ASP A 40 -9.99 14.10 -17.22
N SER A 41 -10.85 13.29 -17.82
CA SER A 41 -11.69 12.34 -17.12
C SER A 41 -10.88 11.21 -16.48
N GLU A 42 -9.74 10.81 -17.06
CA GLU A 42 -8.88 9.74 -16.52
C GLU A 42 -7.64 10.26 -15.77
N ALA A 43 -7.31 11.54 -15.93
CA ALA A 43 -6.06 12.16 -15.50
C ALA A 43 -5.74 11.95 -14.02
N ASP A 44 -6.71 12.11 -13.11
CA ASP A 44 -6.42 12.03 -11.67
C ASP A 44 -6.06 10.60 -11.24
N ASN A 45 -6.76 9.60 -11.78
CA ASN A 45 -6.44 8.19 -11.54
C ASN A 45 -5.10 7.81 -12.15
N LEU A 46 -4.81 8.29 -13.36
CA LEU A 46 -3.50 8.11 -14.01
C LEU A 46 -2.39 8.75 -13.17
N ASN A 47 -2.59 9.97 -12.67
CA ASN A 47 -1.63 10.66 -11.82
C ASN A 47 -1.32 9.85 -10.55
N ILE A 48 -2.35 9.35 -9.87
CA ILE A 48 -2.17 8.50 -8.68
C ILE A 48 -1.37 7.24 -9.05
N ARG A 49 -1.68 6.58 -10.17
CA ARG A 49 -0.92 5.39 -10.63
C ARG A 49 0.54 5.73 -10.94
N LEU A 50 0.82 6.89 -11.52
CA LEU A 50 2.18 7.36 -11.81
C LEU A 50 2.96 7.69 -10.53
N HIS A 51 2.33 8.33 -9.54
CA HIS A 51 2.93 8.54 -8.23
C HIS A 51 3.23 7.21 -7.50
N ARG A 52 2.33 6.23 -7.58
CA ARG A 52 2.59 4.86 -7.07
C ARG A 52 3.81 4.22 -7.74
N ALA A 53 3.91 4.33 -9.06
CA ALA A 53 5.05 3.83 -9.80
C ALA A 53 6.37 4.54 -9.40
N ARG A 54 6.33 5.85 -9.16
CA ARG A 54 7.48 6.61 -8.67
C ARG A 54 7.92 6.17 -7.27
N ASN A 55 6.98 5.96 -6.36
CA ASN A 55 7.26 5.41 -5.03
C ASN A 55 7.91 4.02 -5.12
N LEU A 56 7.34 3.14 -5.94
CA LEU A 56 7.88 1.80 -6.16
C LEU A 56 9.29 1.85 -6.77
N ALA A 57 9.49 2.71 -7.77
CA ALA A 57 10.77 2.92 -8.44
C ALA A 57 11.85 3.45 -7.50
N HIS A 58 11.51 4.42 -6.64
CA HIS A 58 12.42 4.94 -5.63
C HIS A 58 12.86 3.84 -4.64
N SER A 59 11.90 3.06 -4.13
CA SER A 59 12.17 1.97 -3.20
C SER A 59 13.00 0.85 -3.84
N LEU A 60 12.55 0.28 -4.96
CA LEU A 60 13.17 -0.88 -5.60
C LEU A 60 14.47 -0.54 -6.32
N GLY A 61 14.60 0.66 -6.88
CA GLY A 61 15.85 1.16 -7.45
C GLY A 61 16.96 1.27 -6.41
N ARG A 62 16.64 1.70 -5.18
CA ARG A 62 17.57 1.73 -4.04
C ARG A 62 17.86 0.33 -3.52
N VAL A 63 16.82 -0.47 -3.28
CA VAL A 63 16.96 -1.83 -2.73
C VAL A 63 17.76 -2.73 -3.68
N ALA A 64 17.64 -2.60 -5.00
CA ALA A 64 18.48 -3.33 -5.94
C ALA A 64 19.99 -3.15 -5.67
N CYS A 65 20.39 -1.99 -5.14
CA CYS A 65 21.78 -1.66 -4.83
C CYS A 65 22.22 -2.01 -3.39
N THR A 66 21.30 -2.44 -2.52
CA THR A 66 21.67 -2.82 -1.15
C THR A 66 22.10 -4.29 -1.05
N PRO A 67 22.90 -4.67 -0.03
CA PRO A 67 23.15 -6.07 0.30
C PRO A 67 21.87 -6.87 0.52
N MET A 68 22.02 -8.19 0.59
CA MET A 68 20.96 -9.06 1.07
C MET A 68 20.72 -8.80 2.55
N THR A 69 19.46 -8.75 2.96
CA THR A 69 19.08 -8.42 4.33
C THR A 69 18.17 -9.48 4.92
N ILE A 70 18.47 -9.93 6.13
CA ILE A 70 17.64 -10.88 6.88
C ILE A 70 17.04 -10.15 8.09
N GLY A 71 15.71 -10.06 8.11
CA GLY A 71 14.97 -9.50 9.24
C GLY A 71 14.81 -10.52 10.36
N PHE A 72 15.17 -10.15 11.58
CA PHE A 72 14.88 -10.91 12.79
C PHE A 72 13.71 -10.27 13.50
N PHE A 73 12.61 -11.01 13.50
CA PHE A 73 11.36 -10.64 14.12
C PHE A 73 11.01 -11.71 15.16
N GLY A 74 10.47 -11.34 16.32
CA GLY A 74 10.24 -12.37 17.32
C GLY A 74 9.37 -11.98 18.50
N LEU A 75 8.57 -12.96 18.89
CA LEU A 75 7.73 -12.99 20.09
C LEU A 75 8.56 -13.41 21.33
N SER A 76 9.76 -13.94 21.10
CA SER A 76 10.77 -14.21 22.13
C SER A 76 11.98 -13.28 21.95
N GLN A 77 12.02 -12.20 22.73
CA GLN A 77 13.14 -11.24 22.68
C GLN A 77 14.47 -11.89 23.07
N ALA A 78 14.49 -12.69 24.14
CA ALA A 78 15.70 -13.38 24.59
C ALA A 78 16.20 -14.40 23.56
N GLY A 79 15.28 -15.14 22.91
CA GLY A 79 15.63 -16.07 21.84
C GLY A 79 16.21 -15.35 20.61
N LYS A 80 15.59 -14.24 20.20
CA LYS A 80 16.03 -13.41 19.07
C LYS A 80 17.44 -12.84 19.29
N SER A 81 17.68 -12.22 20.46
CA SER A 81 19.00 -11.68 20.80
C SER A 81 20.08 -12.76 20.87
N TYR A 82 19.72 -13.98 21.29
CA TYR A 82 20.62 -15.11 21.24
C TYR A 82 20.93 -15.53 19.80
N LEU A 83 19.94 -15.68 18.93
CA LEU A 83 20.14 -16.07 17.52
C LEU A 83 21.05 -15.07 16.80
N ILE A 84 20.81 -13.77 16.97
CA ILE A 84 21.63 -12.73 16.35
C ILE A 84 23.06 -12.78 16.87
N SER A 85 23.25 -12.90 18.20
CA SER A 85 24.58 -13.04 18.79
C SER A 85 25.31 -14.28 18.28
N ALA A 86 24.62 -15.43 18.21
CA ALA A 86 25.23 -16.68 17.76
C ALA A 86 25.65 -16.64 16.28
N LEU A 87 24.90 -15.91 15.44
CA LEU A 87 25.19 -15.75 14.02
C LEU A 87 26.25 -14.68 13.73
N ALA A 88 26.17 -13.53 14.40
CA ALA A 88 26.99 -12.36 14.09
C ALA A 88 28.25 -12.22 14.97
N ALA A 89 28.39 -13.01 16.04
CA ALA A 89 29.59 -12.98 16.87
C ALA A 89 30.83 -13.41 16.07
N GLY A 90 31.95 -12.79 16.38
CA GLY A 90 33.26 -13.18 15.84
C GLY A 90 33.73 -14.52 16.41
N GLN A 91 34.86 -15.02 15.91
CA GLN A 91 35.50 -16.26 16.43
C GLN A 91 35.80 -16.22 17.93
N ASN A 92 35.89 -15.02 18.52
CA ASN A 92 36.04 -14.78 19.95
C ASN A 92 34.72 -14.91 20.75
N GLY A 93 33.60 -15.21 20.09
CA GLY A 93 32.27 -15.33 20.67
C GLY A 93 31.62 -14.01 21.07
N LYS A 94 32.15 -12.86 20.61
CA LYS A 94 31.64 -11.52 20.96
C LYS A 94 31.10 -10.78 19.74
N LEU A 95 30.12 -9.92 20.00
CA LEU A 95 29.48 -9.08 18.99
C LEU A 95 29.99 -7.64 19.15
N GLU A 96 31.09 -7.31 18.48
CA GLU A 96 31.84 -6.08 18.74
C GLU A 96 31.82 -5.08 17.57
N THR A 97 31.90 -3.80 17.90
CA THR A 97 32.05 -2.65 16.97
C THR A 97 33.21 -1.77 17.42
N ASP A 98 33.70 -0.92 16.52
CA ASP A 98 34.59 0.20 16.83
C ASP A 98 33.88 1.52 16.49
N PHE A 99 33.64 2.34 17.52
CA PHE A 99 33.09 3.67 17.38
C PHE A 99 34.10 4.72 17.87
N GLY A 100 34.71 5.45 16.94
CA GLY A 100 35.65 6.53 17.25
C GLY A 100 36.92 6.04 17.96
N GLY A 101 37.37 4.82 17.67
CA GLY A 101 38.52 4.16 18.30
C GLY A 101 38.19 3.41 19.59
N GLN A 102 36.90 3.32 19.97
CA GLN A 102 36.44 2.58 21.14
C GLN A 102 35.80 1.25 20.74
N ARG A 103 36.40 0.14 21.15
CA ARG A 103 35.87 -1.21 20.96
C ARG A 103 34.76 -1.51 21.97
N LEU A 104 33.54 -1.77 21.49
CA LEU A 104 32.36 -2.00 22.32
C LEU A 104 31.66 -3.31 21.96
N ASP A 105 31.17 -4.02 22.98
CA ASP A 105 30.32 -5.20 22.80
C ASP A 105 28.84 -4.78 22.79
N PHE A 106 28.07 -5.25 21.81
CA PHE A 106 26.67 -4.89 21.64
C PHE A 106 25.84 -5.28 22.86
N ILE A 107 25.94 -6.52 23.31
CA ILE A 107 25.09 -7.07 24.39
C ILE A 107 25.43 -6.43 25.73
N LYS A 108 26.72 -6.20 25.98
CA LYS A 108 27.19 -5.67 27.27
C LYS A 108 27.09 -4.15 27.36
N HIS A 109 27.36 -3.41 26.29
CA HIS A 109 27.53 -1.95 26.36
C HIS A 109 26.44 -1.16 25.65
N ILE A 110 25.75 -1.69 24.63
CA ILE A 110 24.81 -0.90 23.80
C ILE A 110 23.35 -1.34 23.97
N ASN A 111 23.08 -2.65 23.92
CA ASN A 111 21.73 -3.19 24.02
C ASN A 111 21.21 -3.02 25.45
N PRO A 112 20.07 -2.32 25.65
CA PRO A 112 19.54 -2.09 26.99
C PRO A 112 19.03 -3.38 27.64
N VAL A 113 19.30 -3.53 28.94
CA VAL A 113 18.86 -4.69 29.73
C VAL A 113 17.35 -4.65 29.98
N GLY A 114 16.59 -5.39 29.16
CA GLY A 114 15.16 -5.54 29.35
C GLY A 114 14.84 -6.48 30.50
N GLY A 115 14.27 -5.96 31.60
CA GLY A 115 13.72 -6.75 32.71
C GLY A 115 12.44 -7.53 32.35
N GLY A 116 12.39 -8.15 31.16
CA GLY A 116 11.22 -8.83 30.60
C GLY A 116 10.28 -7.93 29.78
N LYS A 117 10.58 -6.64 29.64
CA LYS A 117 9.92 -5.71 28.69
C LYS A 117 10.86 -5.39 27.54
N GLU A 118 10.30 -5.06 26.37
CA GLU A 118 11.05 -4.54 25.23
C GLU A 118 11.78 -3.26 25.59
N ALA A 119 13.10 -3.32 25.55
CA ALA A 119 13.96 -2.21 25.92
C ALA A 119 14.41 -1.39 24.71
N THR A 120 14.28 -1.90 23.48
CA THR A 120 14.78 -1.25 22.26
C THR A 120 13.66 -0.65 21.43
N GLY A 121 13.78 0.62 21.00
CA GLY A 121 12.76 1.37 20.25
C GLY A 121 13.07 1.65 18.77
N LEU A 122 14.11 1.04 18.19
CA LEU A 122 14.56 1.25 16.81
C LEU A 122 15.16 -0.03 16.21
N VAL A 123 15.32 -0.09 14.89
CA VAL A 123 15.93 -1.26 14.21
C VAL A 123 17.45 -1.19 14.31
N THR A 124 18.11 -2.30 14.64
CA THR A 124 19.59 -2.36 14.62
C THR A 124 20.06 -3.15 13.40
N ARG A 125 20.85 -2.52 12.53
CA ARG A 125 21.48 -3.18 11.38
C ARG A 125 22.88 -3.65 11.73
N PHE A 126 23.11 -4.95 11.77
CA PHE A 126 24.45 -5.51 11.88
C PHE A 126 25.03 -5.69 10.49
N SER A 127 26.10 -4.97 10.17
CA SER A 127 26.73 -5.03 8.85
C SER A 127 28.24 -5.11 8.95
N ARG A 128 28.83 -6.01 8.16
CA ARG A 128 30.29 -6.08 7.95
C ARG A 128 30.77 -5.10 6.87
N ARG A 129 29.87 -4.63 6.02
CA ARG A 129 30.16 -3.76 4.86
C ARG A 129 29.97 -2.28 5.18
N ALA A 130 29.42 -1.95 6.35
CA ALA A 130 29.29 -0.57 6.80
C ALA A 130 30.64 0.16 6.85
N THR A 131 30.65 1.40 6.37
CA THR A 131 31.82 2.27 6.35
C THR A 131 31.95 3.05 7.65
N GLU A 132 33.17 3.47 7.96
CA GLU A 132 33.39 4.39 9.09
C GLU A 132 32.81 5.76 8.80
N SER A 133 32.40 6.45 9.86
CA SER A 133 32.05 7.86 9.77
C SER A 133 33.23 8.68 9.25
N GLN A 134 32.94 9.75 8.51
CA GLN A 134 33.94 10.73 8.08
C GLN A 134 34.51 11.53 9.27
N ASP A 135 33.84 11.49 10.43
CA ASP A 135 34.20 12.21 11.65
C ASP A 135 34.18 11.26 12.85
N ASN A 136 35.34 11.04 13.47
CA ASN A 136 35.51 10.14 14.60
C ASN A 136 34.77 10.59 15.87
N ASP A 137 34.48 11.90 16.00
CA ASP A 137 33.70 12.43 17.13
C ASP A 137 32.20 12.11 17.00
N PHE A 138 31.74 11.77 15.79
CA PHE A 138 30.37 11.38 15.46
C PHE A 138 30.35 9.99 14.78
N PRO A 139 30.70 8.91 15.50
CA PRO A 139 30.88 7.60 14.89
C PRO A 139 29.57 6.81 14.71
N VAL A 140 28.45 7.25 15.29
CA VAL A 140 27.19 6.50 15.28
C VAL A 140 26.33 6.93 14.09
N GLU A 141 26.14 6.05 13.12
CA GLU A 141 25.29 6.28 11.95
C GLU A 141 23.83 5.92 12.26
N LEU A 142 22.92 6.88 12.03
CA LEU A 142 21.48 6.76 12.28
C LEU A 142 20.70 7.12 11.02
N THR A 143 19.75 6.26 10.63
CA THR A 143 18.78 6.57 9.57
C THR A 143 17.52 7.14 10.20
N LEU A 144 17.06 8.30 9.71
CA LEU A 144 15.86 8.98 10.20
C LEU A 144 14.62 8.67 9.35
N PHE A 145 13.45 8.84 9.95
CA PHE A 145 12.18 8.86 9.23
C PHE A 145 12.03 10.11 8.37
N LYS A 146 11.35 9.97 7.23
CA LYS A 146 10.85 11.12 6.47
C LYS A 146 9.68 11.78 7.20
N GLU A 147 9.43 13.05 6.89
CA GLU A 147 8.32 13.81 7.52
C GLU A 147 6.97 13.10 7.33
N ILE A 148 6.68 12.58 6.13
CA ILE A 148 5.43 11.86 5.86
C ILE A 148 5.26 10.58 6.68
N GLU A 149 6.35 9.94 7.08
CA GLU A 149 6.32 8.74 7.91
C GLU A 149 5.88 9.06 9.33
N LEU A 150 6.12 10.29 9.81
CA LEU A 150 5.57 10.77 11.08
C LEU A 150 4.03 10.76 11.05
N ALA A 151 3.41 11.17 9.93
CA ALA A 151 1.96 11.10 9.78
C ALA A 151 1.45 9.65 9.82
N LYS A 152 2.18 8.70 9.19
CA LYS A 152 1.85 7.26 9.23
C LYS A 152 1.94 6.69 10.64
N ILE A 153 2.97 7.07 11.40
CA ILE A 153 3.18 6.66 12.80
C ILE A 153 2.03 7.17 13.67
N LEU A 154 1.69 8.45 13.58
CA LEU A 154 0.65 9.05 14.42
C LEU A 154 -0.75 8.52 14.07
N ALA A 155 -1.04 8.33 12.78
CA ALA A 155 -2.28 7.70 12.36
C ALA A 155 -2.35 6.23 12.83
N ASN A 156 -1.24 5.48 12.79
CA ASN A 156 -1.17 4.12 13.34
C ASN A 156 -1.57 4.11 14.82
N SER A 157 -0.99 5.01 15.62
CA SER A 157 -1.31 5.15 17.04
C SER A 157 -2.78 5.47 17.26
N TRP A 158 -3.36 6.38 16.48
CA TRP A 158 -4.80 6.70 16.57
C TRP A 158 -5.68 5.47 16.28
N PHE A 159 -5.52 4.84 15.12
CA PHE A 159 -6.42 3.77 14.70
C PHE A 159 -6.21 2.44 15.46
N LYS A 160 -5.05 2.23 16.09
CA LYS A 160 -4.73 0.98 16.78
C LYS A 160 -4.79 1.06 18.30
N ASP A 161 -4.56 2.23 18.90
CA ASP A 161 -4.46 2.37 20.36
C ASP A 161 -5.67 3.09 21.00
N PHE A 162 -6.62 3.60 20.19
CA PHE A 162 -7.87 4.19 20.65
C PHE A 162 -9.08 3.30 20.38
N ASP A 163 -10.06 3.32 21.29
CA ASP A 163 -11.33 2.60 21.15
C ASP A 163 -12.32 3.43 20.34
N LEU A 164 -12.19 3.38 19.01
CA LEU A 164 -13.01 4.16 18.07
C LEU A 164 -14.51 3.83 18.13
N GLU A 165 -14.89 2.67 18.68
CA GLU A 165 -16.31 2.33 18.87
C GLU A 165 -16.95 3.14 20.01
N ARG A 166 -16.14 3.57 20.99
CA ARG A 166 -16.59 4.33 22.16
C ARG A 166 -16.32 5.82 22.06
N ILE A 167 -15.37 6.22 21.22
CA ILE A 167 -15.08 7.63 20.97
C ILE A 167 -16.07 8.17 19.94
N SER A 168 -16.72 9.28 20.26
CA SER A 168 -17.61 10.00 19.35
C SER A 168 -16.82 10.83 18.33
N TYR A 169 -15.93 10.20 17.57
CA TYR A 169 -15.17 10.82 16.49
C TYR A 169 -15.51 10.13 15.19
N GLU A 170 -16.24 10.82 14.33
CA GLU A 170 -16.55 10.37 12.98
C GLU A 170 -15.96 11.36 11.97
N ILE A 171 -15.30 10.80 10.96
CA ILE A 171 -14.89 11.55 9.77
C ILE A 171 -16.17 11.72 8.93
N ASP A 172 -16.72 12.91 8.92
CA ASP A 172 -17.84 13.31 8.07
C ASP A 172 -17.43 14.43 7.12
N GLU A 173 -18.32 14.76 6.19
CA GLU A 173 -18.04 15.75 5.16
C GLU A 173 -17.84 17.15 5.73
N GLU A 174 -18.66 17.55 6.72
CA GLU A 174 -18.55 18.85 7.38
C GLU A 174 -17.17 19.02 8.04
N ARG A 175 -16.65 17.95 8.64
CA ARG A 175 -15.31 17.92 9.24
C ARG A 175 -14.21 17.99 8.20
N ILE A 176 -14.34 17.26 7.09
CA ILE A 176 -13.39 17.34 5.98
C ILE A 176 -13.32 18.79 5.46
N GLN A 177 -14.46 19.41 5.18
CA GLN A 177 -14.51 20.81 4.73
C GLN A 177 -13.91 21.76 5.76
N ARG A 178 -14.20 21.57 7.06
CA ARG A 178 -13.64 22.39 8.14
C ARG A 178 -12.11 22.35 8.20
N VAL A 179 -11.51 21.18 7.99
CA VAL A 179 -10.04 21.01 8.00
C VAL A 179 -9.39 21.60 6.74
N LEU A 180 -10.06 21.53 5.59
CA LEU A 180 -9.55 22.07 4.33
C LEU A 180 -9.66 23.59 4.22
N LYS A 181 -10.74 24.18 4.77
CA LYS A 181 -11.09 25.59 4.65
C LYS A 181 -9.95 26.60 4.94
N PRO A 182 -9.11 26.42 5.98
CA PRO A 182 -8.01 27.36 6.26
C PRO A 182 -6.96 27.45 5.15
N PHE A 183 -6.92 26.47 4.24
CA PHE A 183 -5.91 26.34 3.19
C PHE A 183 -6.45 26.63 1.78
N GLU A 184 -7.74 26.95 1.64
CA GLU A 184 -8.34 27.34 0.36
C GLU A 184 -7.55 28.49 -0.29
N GLY A 185 -7.28 28.39 -1.60
CA GLY A 185 -6.52 29.35 -2.39
C GLY A 185 -5.00 29.15 -2.35
N ARG A 186 -4.49 28.20 -1.54
CA ARG A 186 -3.04 27.88 -1.48
C ARG A 186 -2.60 26.88 -2.54
N GLU A 187 -3.50 26.37 -3.39
CA GLU A 187 -3.27 25.42 -4.48
C GLU A 187 -2.42 25.96 -5.62
N THR A 188 -1.95 27.21 -5.56
CA THR A 188 -1.01 27.78 -6.54
C THR A 188 0.26 28.33 -5.89
N GLY A 189 0.39 28.14 -4.57
CA GLY A 189 1.58 28.55 -3.80
C GLY A 189 2.87 27.82 -4.22
N PRO A 190 4.03 28.34 -3.81
CA PRO A 190 5.32 27.71 -4.07
C PRO A 190 5.43 26.38 -3.32
N LEU A 191 6.09 25.40 -3.96
CA LEU A 191 6.39 24.12 -3.34
C LEU A 191 7.29 24.32 -2.11
N GLN A 192 6.98 23.59 -1.05
CA GLN A 192 7.72 23.53 0.20
C GLN A 192 8.46 22.21 0.30
N THR A 193 9.60 22.18 0.99
CA THR A 193 10.36 20.96 1.23
C THR A 193 9.67 20.08 2.30
N GLY A 194 10.06 18.80 2.34
CA GLY A 194 9.67 17.84 3.38
C GLY A 194 8.62 16.82 2.93
N VAL A 195 7.59 17.26 2.21
CA VAL A 195 6.48 16.40 1.75
C VAL A 195 6.10 16.76 0.32
N ASN A 196 6.11 15.79 -0.59
CA ASN A 196 5.69 15.97 -1.99
C ASN A 196 4.46 15.11 -2.34
N ALA A 197 4.01 15.15 -3.59
CA ALA A 197 2.84 14.39 -4.05
C ALA A 197 3.05 12.86 -4.01
N ASP A 198 4.26 12.37 -4.30
CA ASP A 198 4.60 10.94 -4.18
C ASP A 198 4.43 10.50 -2.70
N ASP A 199 4.91 11.31 -1.76
CA ASP A 199 4.76 11.07 -0.31
C ASP A 199 3.28 11.02 0.10
N LEU A 200 2.46 11.95 -0.38
CA LEU A 200 1.01 11.97 -0.08
C LEU A 200 0.29 10.73 -0.58
N VAL A 201 0.60 10.28 -1.81
CA VAL A 201 0.03 9.03 -2.34
C VAL A 201 0.49 7.83 -1.49
N SER A 202 1.73 7.85 -0.98
CA SER A 202 2.22 6.82 -0.06
C SER A 202 1.47 6.81 1.28
N LEU A 203 1.14 7.98 1.84
CA LEU A 203 0.31 8.08 3.05
C LEU A 203 -1.13 7.63 2.78
N TRP A 204 -1.70 8.04 1.65
CA TRP A 204 -3.05 7.64 1.24
C TRP A 204 -3.16 6.12 1.11
N ASP A 205 -2.27 5.49 0.33
CA ASP A 205 -2.27 4.03 0.16
C ASP A 205 -2.07 3.31 1.51
N TYR A 206 -1.17 3.79 2.36
CA TYR A 206 -0.96 3.23 3.69
C TYR A 206 -2.23 3.23 4.55
N LEU A 207 -2.99 4.33 4.56
CA LEU A 207 -4.23 4.43 5.33
C LEU A 207 -5.36 3.62 4.73
N ARG A 208 -5.50 3.62 3.40
CA ARG A 208 -6.50 2.80 2.70
C ARG A 208 -6.26 1.31 2.96
N ASP A 209 -5.02 0.86 2.92
CA ASP A 209 -4.69 -0.56 3.02
C ASP A 209 -4.82 -1.07 4.47
N ASN A 210 -4.53 -0.23 5.46
CA ASN A 210 -4.58 -0.63 6.88
C ASN A 210 -5.90 -0.27 7.60
N PHE A 211 -6.62 0.77 7.15
CA PHE A 211 -7.77 1.36 7.87
C PHE A 211 -8.95 1.72 6.95
N ARG A 212 -9.11 1.02 5.82
CA ARG A 212 -10.10 1.30 4.75
C ARG A 212 -11.45 1.81 5.24
N ASN A 213 -12.10 1.08 6.15
CA ASN A 213 -13.45 1.40 6.62
C ASN A 213 -13.51 2.73 7.37
N SER A 214 -12.46 3.08 8.11
CA SER A 214 -12.38 4.30 8.90
C SER A 214 -12.05 5.54 8.05
N VAL A 215 -11.35 5.36 6.92
CA VAL A 215 -10.87 6.47 6.08
C VAL A 215 -11.59 6.61 4.74
N LYS A 216 -12.53 5.72 4.39
CA LYS A 216 -13.21 5.71 3.07
C LYS A 216 -13.82 7.06 2.67
N LYS A 217 -14.36 7.82 3.64
CA LYS A 217 -14.96 9.14 3.40
C LYS A 217 -13.95 10.21 2.99
N LEU A 218 -12.65 9.98 3.16
CA LEU A 218 -11.58 10.89 2.71
C LEU A 218 -11.31 10.78 1.21
N GLU A 219 -11.74 9.70 0.53
CA GLU A 219 -11.35 9.37 -0.85
C GLU A 219 -11.75 10.42 -1.88
N HIS A 220 -12.96 10.97 -1.78
CA HIS A 220 -13.46 11.88 -2.81
C HIS A 220 -13.04 13.34 -2.58
N LEU A 221 -13.11 13.86 -1.35
CA LEU A 221 -12.86 15.29 -1.07
C LEU A 221 -11.48 15.57 -0.50
N TYR A 222 -11.11 14.86 0.57
CA TYR A 222 -9.89 15.19 1.31
C TYR A 222 -8.62 14.91 0.50
N TRP A 223 -8.48 13.69 -0.04
CA TRP A 223 -7.23 13.30 -0.70
C TRP A 223 -6.91 14.10 -1.97
N PRO A 224 -7.88 14.36 -2.88
CA PRO A 224 -7.61 15.19 -4.06
C PRO A 224 -7.15 16.61 -3.69
N LYS A 225 -7.76 17.23 -2.66
CA LYS A 225 -7.35 18.55 -2.17
C LYS A 225 -6.02 18.50 -1.43
N ALA A 226 -5.80 17.50 -0.57
CA ALA A 226 -4.54 17.33 0.15
C ALA A 226 -3.35 17.12 -0.80
N LEU A 227 -3.53 16.42 -1.93
CA LEU A 227 -2.50 16.26 -2.97
C LEU A 227 -2.06 17.59 -3.58
N GLN A 228 -2.98 18.55 -3.73
CA GLN A 228 -2.69 19.88 -4.26
C GLN A 228 -2.13 20.84 -3.20
N LEU A 229 -2.60 20.70 -1.95
CA LEU A 229 -2.29 21.61 -0.85
C LEU A 229 -1.00 21.22 -0.11
N ALA A 230 -0.89 19.99 0.38
CA ALA A 230 0.16 19.58 1.31
C ALA A 230 1.60 19.88 0.81
N PRO A 231 1.95 19.68 -0.48
CA PRO A 231 3.28 20.04 -0.98
C PRO A 231 3.61 21.54 -0.96
N ARG A 232 2.61 22.40 -0.71
CA ARG A 232 2.73 23.88 -0.69
C ARG A 232 2.58 24.48 0.70
N LEU A 233 2.27 23.65 1.70
CA LEU A 233 2.14 24.04 3.09
C LEU A 233 3.46 23.80 3.84
N ASN A 234 3.77 24.61 4.84
CA ASN A 234 4.90 24.34 5.72
C ASN A 234 4.58 23.22 6.73
N PHE A 235 5.56 22.74 7.50
CA PHE A 235 5.35 21.62 8.42
C PHE A 235 4.34 21.89 9.56
N GLN A 236 4.12 23.14 9.95
CA GLN A 236 3.10 23.50 10.95
C GLN A 236 1.70 23.42 10.34
N GLU A 237 1.53 24.02 9.16
CA GLU A 237 0.29 23.96 8.39
C GLU A 237 -0.08 22.51 7.98
N ARG A 238 0.91 21.69 7.60
CA ARG A 238 0.70 20.26 7.31
C ARG A 238 0.22 19.47 8.52
N ALA A 239 0.68 19.81 9.72
CA ALA A 239 0.21 19.18 10.96
C ALA A 239 -1.30 19.40 11.15
N GLU A 240 -1.78 20.61 10.88
CA GLU A 240 -3.21 20.95 10.96
C GLU A 240 -4.00 20.26 9.84
N LEU A 241 -3.48 20.23 8.61
CA LEU A 241 -4.11 19.52 7.49
C LEU A 241 -4.26 18.02 7.78
N PHE A 242 -3.24 17.39 8.37
CA PHE A 242 -3.22 15.96 8.69
C PHE A 242 -3.91 15.61 10.02
N SER A 243 -4.37 16.60 10.78
CA SER A 243 -4.99 16.40 12.11
C SER A 243 -6.18 15.43 12.09
N ILE A 244 -6.94 15.41 11.00
CA ILE A 244 -8.07 14.49 10.78
C ILE A 244 -7.66 13.01 10.80
N LEU A 245 -6.38 12.70 10.52
CA LEU A 245 -5.84 11.35 10.45
C LEU A 245 -5.55 10.76 11.84
N TRP A 246 -5.57 11.59 12.88
CA TRP A 246 -5.35 11.18 14.26
C TRP A 246 -6.39 11.78 15.22
N GLY A 247 -7.63 11.89 14.75
CA GLY A 247 -8.75 12.26 15.61
C GLY A 247 -8.80 13.74 16.02
N GLU A 248 -8.10 14.62 15.30
CA GLU A 248 -7.89 16.04 15.65
C GLU A 248 -7.34 16.24 17.09
N GLN A 249 -6.62 15.25 17.61
CA GLN A 249 -6.01 15.31 18.94
C GLN A 249 -4.84 16.31 18.93
N SER A 250 -4.97 17.38 19.71
CA SER A 250 -4.04 18.51 19.71
C SER A 250 -2.62 18.11 20.11
N GLU A 251 -2.51 17.11 20.99
CA GLU A 251 -1.27 16.52 21.48
C GLU A 251 -0.50 15.84 20.34
N LEU A 252 -1.19 15.06 19.50
CA LEU A 252 -0.58 14.38 18.36
C LEU A 252 -0.21 15.36 17.25
N THR A 253 -1.02 16.40 17.02
CA THR A 253 -0.66 17.52 16.13
C THR A 253 0.63 18.21 16.59
N ARG A 254 0.76 18.49 17.89
CA ARG A 254 1.97 19.08 18.47
C ARG A 254 3.19 18.17 18.35
N VAL A 255 3.02 16.85 18.52
CA VAL A 255 4.09 15.87 18.29
C VAL A 255 4.60 15.95 16.86
N TYR A 256 3.69 15.96 15.87
CA TYR A 256 4.07 16.12 14.46
C TYR A 256 4.88 17.41 14.26
N GLN A 257 4.39 18.55 14.76
CA GLN A 257 5.05 19.84 14.61
C GLN A 257 6.46 19.85 15.22
N GLN A 258 6.65 19.22 16.39
CA GLN A 258 7.94 19.14 17.07
C GLN A 258 8.94 18.25 16.30
N LEU A 259 8.50 17.06 15.88
CA LEU A 259 9.34 16.10 15.18
C LEU A 259 9.67 16.57 13.75
N ALA A 260 8.67 17.07 13.01
CA ALA A 260 8.88 17.64 11.68
C ALA A 260 9.77 18.89 11.78
N GLY A 261 9.55 19.76 12.76
CA GLY A 261 10.41 20.93 12.99
C GLY A 261 11.87 20.54 13.24
N ALA A 262 12.14 19.46 13.98
CA ALA A 262 13.48 18.93 14.18
C ALA A 262 14.10 18.38 12.87
N LEU A 263 13.33 17.67 12.04
CA LEU A 263 13.80 17.24 10.72
C LEU A 263 14.13 18.43 9.82
N HIS A 264 13.27 19.46 9.78
CA HIS A 264 13.50 20.68 9.01
C HIS A 264 14.75 21.43 9.49
N LYS A 265 14.97 21.50 10.81
CA LYS A 265 16.20 22.07 11.39
C LYS A 265 17.44 21.34 10.86
N LEU A 266 17.40 20.00 10.83
CA LEU A 266 18.50 19.18 10.31
C LEU A 266 18.69 19.25 8.78
N GLY A 267 17.76 19.88 8.05
CA GLY A 267 17.80 19.93 6.58
C GLY A 267 17.19 18.71 5.90
N LEU A 268 16.27 18.01 6.57
CA LEU A 268 15.57 16.81 6.09
C LEU A 268 16.50 15.65 5.63
N PRO A 269 17.52 15.28 6.42
CA PRO A 269 18.46 14.23 6.03
C PRO A 269 17.83 12.84 6.16
N GLU A 270 18.23 11.90 5.29
CA GLU A 270 17.96 10.47 5.51
C GLU A 270 18.90 9.90 6.58
N THR A 271 20.14 10.39 6.64
CA THR A 271 21.18 9.88 7.55
C THR A 271 21.77 11.00 8.41
N VAL A 272 21.98 10.73 9.70
CA VAL A 272 22.72 11.61 10.62
C VAL A 272 23.79 10.81 11.36
N PHE A 273 24.89 11.49 11.68
CA PHE A 273 25.95 10.95 12.52
C PHE A 273 25.87 11.56 13.92
N ALA A 274 25.82 10.71 14.93
CA ALA A 274 25.70 11.08 16.33
C ALA A 274 26.97 10.72 17.12
N PRO A 275 27.26 11.43 18.21
CA PRO A 275 28.38 11.10 19.09
C PRO A 275 28.09 9.83 19.89
N LEU A 276 29.13 9.14 20.35
CA LEU A 276 29.00 7.89 21.09
C LEU A 276 28.07 7.97 22.32
N LYS A 277 28.00 9.15 22.96
CA LYS A 277 27.09 9.45 24.09
C LYS A 277 25.60 9.25 23.76
N ALA A 278 25.22 9.18 22.49
CA ALA A 278 23.87 8.82 22.06
C ALA A 278 23.51 7.37 22.42
N LEU A 279 24.51 6.48 22.52
CA LEU A 279 24.32 5.07 22.83
C LEU A 279 24.74 4.73 24.26
N VAL A 280 25.86 5.29 24.71
CA VAL A 280 26.45 4.95 26.00
C VAL A 280 27.29 6.11 26.54
N SER A 281 27.15 6.42 27.83
CA SER A 281 28.04 7.33 28.55
C SER A 281 29.07 6.54 29.37
N PHE A 282 30.26 7.12 29.56
CA PHE A 282 31.28 6.55 30.44
C PHE A 282 31.29 7.35 31.75
N GLU A 283 30.79 6.74 32.82
CA GLU A 283 30.65 7.35 34.15
C GLU A 283 31.27 6.43 35.21
N ASN A 284 32.11 6.98 36.08
CA ASN A 284 32.72 6.26 37.21
C ASN A 284 33.39 4.92 36.81
N ASP A 285 34.19 4.91 35.75
CA ASP A 285 34.85 3.71 35.19
C ASP A 285 33.89 2.61 34.69
N THR A 286 32.62 2.95 34.47
CA THR A 286 31.60 2.04 33.95
C THR A 286 30.79 2.64 32.80
N TYR A 287 30.38 1.79 31.87
CA TYR A 287 29.48 2.17 30.78
C TYR A 287 28.05 2.24 31.30
N SER A 288 27.36 3.35 31.02
CA SER A 288 25.96 3.60 31.38
C SER A 288 25.11 3.77 30.12
N GLN A 289 23.99 3.04 30.06
CA GLN A 289 23.03 3.07 28.94
C GLN A 289 21.81 3.95 29.24
N ARG A 290 21.83 4.72 30.34
CA ARG A 290 20.66 5.44 30.86
C ARG A 290 20.12 6.50 29.88
N ASP A 291 21.01 7.14 29.14
CA ASP A 291 20.68 8.19 28.18
C ASP A 291 20.71 7.70 26.72
N SER A 292 20.69 6.37 26.53
CA SER A 292 20.75 5.75 25.22
C SER A 292 19.47 5.99 24.42
N ILE A 293 19.61 6.38 23.14
CA ILE A 293 18.48 6.46 22.20
C ILE A 293 17.90 5.08 21.87
N MET A 294 18.64 4.00 22.14
CA MET A 294 18.15 2.63 22.01
C MET A 294 17.08 2.36 23.05
N ASN A 295 17.24 2.88 24.28
CA ASN A 295 16.34 2.61 25.38
C ASN A 295 15.01 3.34 25.19
N VAL A 296 13.90 2.61 25.17
CA VAL A 296 12.53 3.14 25.07
C VAL A 296 12.21 4.20 26.13
N ASP A 297 12.83 4.13 27.32
CA ASP A 297 12.60 5.07 28.42
C ASP A 297 13.06 6.50 28.09
N ILE A 298 13.94 6.67 27.09
CA ILE A 298 14.38 8.00 26.64
C ILE A 298 13.20 8.85 26.16
N LEU A 299 12.17 8.21 25.59
CA LEU A 299 10.99 8.88 25.06
C LEU A 299 10.11 9.48 26.16
N GLU A 300 10.21 9.03 27.41
CA GLU A 300 9.48 9.64 28.53
C GLU A 300 9.88 11.11 28.75
N ARG A 301 11.09 11.47 28.32
CA ARG A 301 11.59 12.86 28.39
C ARG A 301 10.98 13.75 27.32
N PHE A 302 10.34 13.20 26.29
CA PHE A 302 9.80 13.94 25.15
C PHE A 302 8.89 15.10 25.61
N GLY A 303 9.21 16.31 25.15
CA GLY A 303 8.47 17.53 25.50
C GLY A 303 8.71 18.06 26.92
N SER A 304 9.57 17.40 27.71
CA SER A 304 9.92 17.83 29.07
C SER A 304 11.25 18.61 29.12
N PRO A 305 11.47 19.45 30.15
CA PRO A 305 12.77 20.12 30.35
C PRO A 305 13.95 19.16 30.63
N ARG A 306 13.69 17.88 30.86
CA ARG A 306 14.73 16.85 31.05
C ARG A 306 15.31 16.33 29.72
N ASP A 307 14.69 16.68 28.60
CA ASP A 307 15.16 16.33 27.26
C ASP A 307 16.29 17.27 26.84
N LEU A 308 17.52 16.85 27.13
CA LEU A 308 18.71 17.65 26.86
C LEU A 308 19.13 17.53 25.38
N PRO A 309 19.73 18.60 24.81
CA PRO A 309 20.20 18.56 23.44
C PRO A 309 21.41 17.63 23.27
N ILE A 310 21.44 16.95 22.13
CA ILE A 310 22.58 16.23 21.59
C ILE A 310 22.93 16.80 20.21
N ASP A 311 24.22 17.01 20.01
CA ASP A 311 24.77 17.45 18.74
C ASP A 311 24.81 16.28 17.75
N VAL A 312 24.32 16.49 16.52
CA VAL A 312 24.40 15.52 15.42
C VAL A 312 24.84 16.20 14.13
N ARG A 313 25.46 15.44 13.23
CA ARG A 313 25.90 15.94 11.92
C ARG A 313 25.05 15.32 10.82
N PRO A 314 24.18 16.08 10.13
CA PRO A 314 23.36 15.53 9.09
C PRO A 314 24.15 15.30 7.80
N LEU A 315 23.85 14.21 7.09
CA LEU A 315 24.39 13.90 5.77
C LEU A 315 23.35 14.28 4.71
N VAL A 316 23.70 15.21 3.83
CA VAL A 316 22.81 15.67 2.74
C VAL A 316 23.53 15.50 1.41
N GLY A 317 22.95 14.71 0.50
CA GLY A 317 23.67 14.15 -0.65
C GLY A 317 24.75 13.21 -0.13
N ASP A 318 26.02 13.53 -0.37
CA ASP A 318 27.18 12.81 0.19
C ASP A 318 28.06 13.73 1.05
N ARG A 319 27.51 14.85 1.53
CA ARG A 319 28.26 15.87 2.28
C ARG A 319 27.79 15.97 3.72
N LEU A 320 28.72 15.74 4.64
CA LEU A 320 28.50 15.89 6.06
C LEU A 320 28.41 17.37 6.43
N GLN A 321 27.24 17.80 6.91
CA GLN A 321 26.97 19.18 7.28
C GLN A 321 27.57 19.52 8.66
N ASN A 322 27.41 20.78 9.05
CA ASN A 322 27.81 21.25 10.39
C ASN A 322 26.95 20.59 11.49
N SER A 323 27.54 20.50 12.68
CA SER A 323 26.85 20.00 13.87
C SER A 323 25.60 20.83 14.19
N GLN A 324 24.50 20.14 14.50
CA GLN A 324 23.24 20.72 14.91
C GLN A 324 22.72 20.05 16.18
N ALA A 325 22.35 20.86 17.16
CA ALA A 325 21.79 20.37 18.42
C ALA A 325 20.29 20.08 18.29
N ILE A 326 19.85 18.86 18.62
CA ILE A 326 18.43 18.49 18.76
C ILE A 326 18.20 17.75 20.09
N PRO A 327 17.01 17.79 20.68
CA PRO A 327 16.72 17.03 21.90
C PRO A 327 16.89 15.52 21.69
N VAL A 328 17.46 14.83 22.68
CA VAL A 328 17.78 13.39 22.56
C VAL A 328 16.53 12.51 22.39
N ALA A 329 15.41 12.84 23.03
CA ALA A 329 14.17 12.10 22.85
C ALA A 329 13.56 12.33 21.45
N GLN A 330 13.74 13.52 20.88
CA GLN A 330 13.37 13.77 19.48
C GLN A 330 14.26 12.98 18.52
N LEU A 331 15.57 12.92 18.74
CA LEU A 331 16.46 12.06 17.95
C LEU A 331 16.02 10.59 18.05
N ALA A 332 15.75 10.10 19.25
CA ALA A 332 15.27 8.73 19.47
C ALA A 332 13.92 8.48 18.77
N ALA A 333 12.98 9.42 18.79
CA ALA A 333 11.70 9.30 18.09
C ALA A 333 11.86 9.29 16.56
N LEU A 334 12.76 10.13 16.03
CA LEU A 334 13.03 10.25 14.59
C LEU A 334 13.86 9.10 14.01
N THR A 335 14.65 8.41 14.84
CA THR A 335 15.56 7.36 14.37
C THR A 335 14.80 6.09 14.02
N ALA A 336 14.88 5.68 12.76
CA ALA A 336 14.32 4.43 12.26
C ALA A 336 15.29 3.25 12.44
N GLU A 337 16.56 3.48 12.11
CA GLU A 337 17.62 2.45 12.09
C GLU A 337 18.93 2.98 12.69
N MET A 338 19.69 2.12 13.35
CA MET A 338 21.07 2.36 13.78
C MET A 338 21.99 1.30 13.17
N THR A 339 23.10 1.73 12.56
CA THR A 339 24.06 0.83 11.91
C THR A 339 25.16 0.38 12.86
N PHE A 340 25.16 -0.91 13.21
CA PHE A 340 26.19 -1.56 14.03
C PHE A 340 27.23 -2.20 13.11
N ARG A 341 28.41 -1.58 13.04
CA ARG A 341 29.50 -2.06 12.20
C ARG A 341 30.26 -3.18 12.89
N LEU A 342 30.18 -4.39 12.33
CA LEU A 342 30.92 -5.55 12.85
C LEU A 342 32.42 -5.38 12.56
N ILE A 343 33.28 -5.55 13.57
CA ILE A 343 34.74 -5.48 13.38
C ILE A 343 35.38 -6.84 13.07
N GLU A 344 34.88 -7.92 13.69
CA GLU A 344 35.36 -9.29 13.46
C GLU A 344 34.52 -9.94 12.35
N ALA A 345 35.11 -10.90 11.63
CA ALA A 345 34.34 -11.76 10.73
C ALA A 345 33.45 -12.69 11.58
N PRO A 346 32.13 -12.76 11.32
CA PRO A 346 31.25 -13.70 11.98
C PRO A 346 31.71 -15.14 11.79
N VAL A 347 31.37 -16.01 12.76
CA VAL A 347 31.69 -17.45 12.69
C VAL A 347 31.02 -18.12 11.48
N ASP A 348 29.80 -17.70 11.14
CA ASP A 348 29.12 -18.19 9.95
C ASP A 348 29.40 -17.30 8.74
N ASP A 349 30.03 -17.87 7.72
CA ASP A 349 30.44 -17.17 6.50
C ASP A 349 29.26 -16.53 5.76
N ILE A 350 28.03 -17.02 5.94
CA ILE A 350 26.86 -16.41 5.30
C ILE A 350 26.59 -15.00 5.80
N VAL A 351 26.91 -14.71 7.06
CA VAL A 351 26.72 -13.41 7.71
C VAL A 351 27.77 -12.38 7.23
N ASN A 352 28.86 -12.82 6.59
CA ASN A 352 29.75 -11.90 5.86
C ASN A 352 29.10 -11.35 4.58
N GLN A 353 28.06 -12.01 4.07
CA GLN A 353 27.43 -11.68 2.79
C GLN A 353 26.06 -11.00 2.91
N VAL A 354 25.48 -11.00 4.11
CA VAL A 354 24.16 -10.44 4.41
C VAL A 354 24.22 -9.48 5.59
N ASP A 355 23.33 -8.49 5.60
CA ASP A 355 23.07 -7.68 6.78
C ASP A 355 21.97 -8.34 7.63
N LEU A 356 22.10 -8.29 8.96
CA LEU A 356 21.06 -8.73 9.88
C LEU A 356 20.33 -7.52 10.45
N LEU A 357 19.00 -7.52 10.40
CA LEU A 357 18.16 -6.48 11.01
C LEU A 357 17.50 -7.01 12.27
N ASP A 358 17.78 -6.38 13.40
CA ASP A 358 17.08 -6.65 14.64
C ASP A 358 15.88 -5.71 14.79
N PHE A 359 14.67 -6.23 14.62
CA PHE A 359 13.45 -5.44 14.82
C PHE A 359 13.06 -5.39 16.29
N PRO A 360 12.63 -4.23 16.82
CA PRO A 360 12.04 -4.18 18.16
C PRO A 360 10.84 -5.12 18.24
N GLY A 361 10.56 -5.66 19.44
CA GLY A 361 9.40 -6.53 19.62
C GLY A 361 8.09 -5.75 19.39
N TYR A 362 7.00 -6.46 19.08
CA TYR A 362 5.68 -5.83 19.00
C TYR A 362 5.05 -5.69 20.38
N ARG A 363 4.38 -4.56 20.60
CA ARG A 363 3.60 -4.31 21.82
C ARG A 363 2.11 -4.55 21.61
N GLY A 364 1.46 -5.18 22.59
CA GLY A 364 -0.01 -5.31 22.60
C GLY A 364 -0.68 -3.94 22.70
N ARG A 365 -1.68 -3.68 21.87
CA ARG A 365 -2.33 -2.35 21.72
C ARG A 365 -3.19 -1.93 22.90
N GLN A 366 -3.38 -0.62 23.05
CA GLN A 366 -4.26 -0.02 24.05
C GLN A 366 -5.68 0.19 23.50
N LYS A 367 -6.61 0.53 24.40
CA LYS A 367 -7.99 0.92 24.08
C LYS A 367 -8.31 2.23 24.79
N LEU A 368 -7.55 3.27 24.46
CA LEU A 368 -7.69 4.59 25.07
C LEU A 368 -9.00 5.25 24.64
N HIS A 369 -9.57 6.06 25.52
CA HIS A 369 -10.70 6.95 25.20
C HIS A 369 -10.23 8.40 25.05
N GLU A 370 -9.20 8.79 25.78
CA GLU A 370 -8.58 10.11 25.75
C GLU A 370 -7.08 9.98 26.06
N ILE A 371 -6.31 10.99 25.66
CA ILE A 371 -4.91 11.11 26.05
C ILE A 371 -4.89 11.74 27.44
N ALA A 372 -4.43 10.98 28.45
CA ALA A 372 -4.34 11.50 29.81
C ALA A 372 -3.43 12.73 29.86
N ASP A 373 -3.88 13.81 30.50
CA ASP A 373 -3.07 15.01 30.68
C ASP A 373 -1.91 14.71 31.64
N SER A 374 -0.69 14.76 31.11
CA SER A 374 0.54 14.58 31.86
C SER A 374 0.74 15.59 33.00
N ASN A 375 -0.03 16.70 33.01
CA ASN A 375 0.01 17.73 34.04
C ASN A 375 -1.07 17.56 35.14
N ASP A 376 -1.98 16.59 35.03
CA ASP A 376 -3.01 16.36 36.04
C ASP A 376 -2.45 15.52 37.21
N PRO A 377 -2.32 16.07 38.43
CA PRO A 377 -1.84 15.36 39.61
C PRO A 377 -2.77 14.23 40.09
N GLN A 378 -4.00 14.12 39.59
CA GLN A 378 -4.94 13.03 39.89
C GLN A 378 -4.90 11.88 38.87
N SER A 379 -4.18 12.02 37.76
CA SER A 379 -4.02 10.97 36.77
C SER A 379 -3.22 9.80 37.37
N ALA A 380 -3.88 8.65 37.53
CA ALA A 380 -3.26 7.44 38.08
C ALA A 380 -2.13 6.87 37.18
N THR A 381 -1.97 7.39 35.97
CA THR A 381 -0.86 7.06 35.05
C THR A 381 0.22 8.13 35.15
N LYS A 382 1.28 7.85 35.92
CA LYS A 382 2.49 8.69 36.02
C LYS A 382 3.36 8.71 34.75
N ASP A 383 2.98 7.94 33.73
CA ASP A 383 3.75 7.80 32.49
C ASP A 383 3.24 8.79 31.44
N ASN A 384 4.16 9.42 30.70
CA ASN A 384 3.83 10.33 29.60
C ASN A 384 3.02 9.56 28.52
N SER A 385 1.70 9.75 28.51
CA SER A 385 0.75 9.04 27.63
C SER A 385 1.10 9.20 26.15
N VAL A 386 1.56 10.40 25.77
CA VAL A 386 2.01 10.74 24.42
C VAL A 386 3.28 9.96 24.05
N SER A 387 4.25 9.81 24.95
CA SER A 387 5.47 9.06 24.64
C SER A 387 5.19 7.57 24.39
N GLN A 388 4.23 6.99 25.10
CA GLN A 388 3.78 5.61 24.87
C GLN A 388 3.09 5.48 23.50
N LEU A 389 2.28 6.45 23.09
CA LEU A 389 1.65 6.47 21.76
C LEU A 389 2.67 6.60 20.64
N ILE A 390 3.68 7.48 20.78
CA ILE A 390 4.79 7.59 19.82
C ILE A 390 5.51 6.25 19.70
N LEU A 391 5.87 5.65 20.83
CA LEU A 391 6.62 4.40 20.87
C LEU A 391 5.85 3.24 20.19
N ARG A 392 4.56 3.07 20.51
CA ARG A 392 3.72 2.01 19.95
C ARG A 392 3.52 2.17 18.45
N GLY A 393 3.18 3.39 17.99
CA GLY A 393 3.06 3.69 16.58
C GLY A 393 4.36 3.48 15.83
N LYS A 394 5.47 3.96 16.39
CA LYS A 394 6.82 3.82 15.81
C LYS A 394 7.21 2.36 15.64
N VAL A 395 7.12 1.57 16.71
CA VAL A 395 7.54 0.15 16.71
C VAL A 395 6.74 -0.67 15.69
N ALA A 396 5.43 -0.44 15.61
CA ALA A 396 4.60 -1.12 14.61
C ALA A 396 4.92 -0.67 13.18
N TYR A 397 5.04 0.64 12.97
CA TYR A 397 5.34 1.19 11.65
C TYR A 397 6.72 0.77 11.15
N LEU A 398 7.71 0.56 12.02
CA LEU A 398 9.03 0.10 11.62
C LEU A 398 8.98 -1.19 10.80
N PHE A 399 8.24 -2.21 11.25
CA PHE A 399 8.15 -3.44 10.47
C PHE A 399 7.41 -3.24 9.14
N GLU A 400 6.34 -2.44 9.16
CA GLU A 400 5.53 -2.12 7.98
C GLU A 400 6.35 -1.35 6.93
N ARG A 401 7.19 -0.39 7.35
CA ARG A 401 8.11 0.37 6.50
C ARG A 401 9.06 -0.54 5.74
N TYR A 402 9.71 -1.48 6.42
CA TYR A 402 10.69 -2.38 5.78
C TYR A 402 10.01 -3.40 4.87
N THR A 403 8.76 -3.78 5.19
CA THR A 403 7.93 -4.61 4.34
C THR A 403 7.53 -3.87 3.06
N ASP A 404 7.06 -2.63 3.18
CA ASP A 404 6.59 -1.83 2.06
C ASP A 404 7.71 -1.39 1.13
N ASN A 405 8.88 -1.06 1.70
CA ASN A 405 10.07 -0.74 0.94
C ASN A 405 10.82 -1.99 0.44
N GLN A 406 10.37 -3.20 0.79
CA GLN A 406 11.01 -4.49 0.46
C GLN A 406 12.49 -4.56 0.84
N GLU A 407 12.85 -3.99 2.00
CA GLU A 407 14.23 -3.94 2.51
C GLU A 407 14.69 -5.25 3.16
N MET A 408 13.77 -6.21 3.34
CA MET A 408 14.03 -7.54 3.89
C MET A 408 13.82 -8.62 2.81
N ASN A 409 14.84 -9.45 2.59
CA ASN A 409 14.79 -10.53 1.61
C ASN A 409 14.35 -11.86 2.21
N ALA A 410 14.78 -12.10 3.45
CA ALA A 410 14.33 -13.20 4.28
C ALA A 410 13.88 -12.67 5.64
N LEU A 411 12.97 -13.41 6.28
CA LEU A 411 12.41 -13.05 7.56
C LEU A 411 12.47 -14.25 8.50
N VAL A 412 13.17 -14.09 9.61
CA VAL A 412 13.19 -15.04 10.72
C VAL A 412 12.12 -14.63 11.72
N VAL A 413 11.19 -15.53 12.00
CA VAL A 413 10.20 -15.39 13.09
C VAL A 413 10.63 -16.25 14.27
N CYS A 414 10.99 -15.61 15.38
CA CYS A 414 11.47 -16.26 16.59
C CYS A 414 10.36 -16.37 17.65
N THR A 415 10.02 -17.61 18.02
CA THR A 415 9.05 -17.90 19.09
C THR A 415 9.68 -18.75 20.18
N GLY A 416 9.32 -18.51 21.44
CA GLY A 416 9.75 -19.35 22.56
C GLY A 416 8.86 -20.58 22.66
N SER A 417 9.46 -21.78 22.79
CA SER A 417 8.73 -23.06 22.85
C SER A 417 7.83 -23.26 24.10
N THR A 418 7.84 -22.31 25.03
CA THR A 418 7.17 -22.40 26.34
C THR A 418 6.18 -21.27 26.61
N LYS A 419 6.09 -20.25 25.74
CA LYS A 419 5.20 -19.09 25.95
C LYS A 419 4.40 -18.78 24.69
N GLN A 420 3.12 -18.49 24.88
CA GLN A 420 2.28 -17.91 23.83
C GLN A 420 2.68 -16.46 23.60
N SER A 421 2.48 -15.97 22.38
CA SER A 421 2.52 -14.54 22.10
C SER A 421 1.32 -13.82 22.69
N ASP A 422 1.58 -12.71 23.38
CA ASP A 422 0.55 -11.80 23.90
C ASP A 422 0.05 -10.80 22.84
N VAL A 423 0.60 -10.83 21.61
CA VAL A 423 0.27 -9.89 20.54
C VAL A 423 -0.52 -10.56 19.41
N ASN A 424 -1.72 -10.05 19.16
CA ASN A 424 -2.63 -10.55 18.12
C ASN A 424 -2.33 -10.00 16.71
N ASP A 425 -1.77 -8.79 16.61
CA ASP A 425 -1.62 -8.06 15.34
C ASP A 425 -0.51 -8.59 14.41
N VAL A 426 0.25 -9.61 14.85
CA VAL A 426 1.39 -10.13 14.09
C VAL A 426 0.96 -10.90 12.83
N GLY A 427 -0.19 -11.59 12.86
CA GLY A 427 -0.67 -12.38 11.72
C GLY A 427 -0.86 -11.58 10.43
N PRO A 428 -1.64 -10.48 10.44
CA PRO A 428 -1.81 -9.60 9.28
C PRO A 428 -0.49 -9.01 8.78
N VAL A 429 0.39 -8.61 9.71
CA VAL A 429 1.69 -8.02 9.41
C VAL A 429 2.60 -9.00 8.66
N LEU A 430 2.69 -10.26 9.12
CA LEU A 430 3.43 -11.32 8.41
C LEU A 430 2.79 -11.65 7.06
N THR A 431 1.45 -11.69 6.99
CA THR A 431 0.73 -11.97 5.74
C THR A 431 1.08 -10.93 4.66
N ARG A 432 1.07 -9.64 5.00
CA ARG A 432 1.48 -8.56 4.09
C ARG A 432 2.91 -8.72 3.58
N TRP A 433 3.85 -9.10 4.46
CA TRP A 433 5.23 -9.35 4.06
C TRP A 433 5.33 -10.54 3.10
N ILE A 434 4.63 -11.64 3.39
CA ILE A 434 4.56 -12.84 2.53
C ILE A 434 4.00 -12.45 1.16
N GLU A 435 2.87 -11.75 1.09
CA GLU A 435 2.24 -11.36 -0.18
C GLU A 435 3.16 -10.50 -1.05
N LYS A 436 3.88 -9.54 -0.44
CA LYS A 436 4.79 -8.64 -1.17
C LYS A 436 6.07 -9.31 -1.64
N THR A 437 6.68 -10.14 -0.79
CA THR A 437 8.03 -10.70 -1.03
C THR A 437 8.02 -12.14 -1.54
N GLN A 438 7.19 -13.01 -0.97
CA GLN A 438 7.12 -14.43 -1.29
C GLN A 438 6.03 -14.77 -2.30
N GLY A 439 4.94 -14.00 -2.37
CA GLY A 439 3.81 -14.18 -3.27
C GLY A 439 2.49 -14.37 -2.54
N ALA A 440 1.41 -13.88 -3.16
CA ALA A 440 0.08 -13.84 -2.54
C ALA A 440 -0.57 -15.22 -2.40
N ASP A 441 -0.33 -16.12 -3.35
CA ASP A 441 -0.90 -17.46 -3.36
C ASP A 441 0.16 -18.57 -3.38
N SER A 442 -0.31 -19.82 -3.21
CA SER A 442 0.51 -21.03 -3.17
C SER A 442 1.31 -21.24 -4.47
N ALA A 443 0.72 -20.92 -5.62
CA ALA A 443 1.37 -21.06 -6.92
C ALA A 443 2.52 -20.05 -7.09
N ALA A 444 2.34 -18.80 -6.67
CA ALA A 444 3.37 -17.76 -6.70
C ALA A 444 4.53 -18.12 -5.76
N ARG A 445 4.24 -18.60 -4.55
CA ARG A 445 5.24 -19.03 -3.57
C ARG A 445 6.03 -20.25 -4.03
N SER A 446 5.42 -21.18 -4.76
CA SER A 446 6.10 -22.38 -5.29
C SER A 446 7.24 -22.10 -6.29
N LYS A 447 7.31 -20.88 -6.85
CA LYS A 447 8.33 -20.49 -7.84
C LYS A 447 9.68 -20.13 -7.23
N ARG A 448 9.80 -20.11 -5.91
CA ARG A 448 10.98 -19.58 -5.21
C ARG A 448 11.23 -20.28 -3.88
N GLU A 449 12.45 -20.16 -3.39
CA GLU A 449 12.82 -20.65 -2.06
C GLU A 449 12.06 -19.92 -0.95
N THR A 450 11.82 -20.62 0.16
CA THR A 450 11.01 -20.10 1.26
C THR A 450 11.80 -19.11 2.11
N GLY A 451 11.56 -17.80 1.91
CA GLY A 451 12.22 -16.73 2.66
C GLY A 451 11.70 -16.53 4.09
N LEU A 452 10.56 -17.13 4.46
CA LEU A 452 10.04 -17.12 5.83
C LEU A 452 10.63 -18.29 6.61
N ILE A 453 11.39 -18.01 7.66
CA ILE A 453 12.08 -19.00 8.47
C ILE A 453 11.55 -18.93 9.89
N TRP A 454 11.09 -20.05 10.44
CA TRP A 454 10.56 -20.09 11.80
C TRP A 454 11.57 -20.69 12.76
N ALA A 455 11.96 -19.96 13.80
CA ALA A 455 12.90 -20.43 14.81
C ALA A 455 12.17 -20.67 16.14
N LEU A 456 12.05 -21.94 16.54
CA LEU A 456 11.61 -22.32 17.88
C LEU A 456 12.81 -22.27 18.82
N THR A 457 12.77 -21.38 19.80
CA THR A 457 13.85 -21.16 20.77
C THR A 457 13.48 -21.67 22.18
N MET A 458 14.44 -21.63 23.10
CA MET A 458 14.28 -22.06 24.50
C MET A 458 14.00 -23.57 24.65
N LEU A 459 14.51 -24.38 23.71
CA LEU A 459 14.29 -25.83 23.73
C LEU A 459 14.98 -26.52 24.91
N ASP A 460 16.02 -25.93 25.51
CA ASP A 460 16.62 -26.44 26.76
C ASP A 460 15.56 -26.55 27.88
N LEU A 461 14.76 -25.50 28.05
CA LEU A 461 13.69 -25.45 29.05
C LEU A 461 12.57 -26.42 28.67
N ARG A 462 12.24 -26.52 27.38
CA ARG A 462 11.21 -27.44 26.89
C ARG A 462 11.57 -28.90 27.15
N ILE A 463 12.80 -29.29 26.83
CA ILE A 463 13.30 -30.65 27.06
C ILE A 463 13.35 -30.92 28.55
N THR A 464 13.93 -30.01 29.34
CA THR A 464 14.02 -30.15 30.80
C THR A 464 12.65 -30.37 31.44
N ASN A 465 11.64 -29.60 31.05
CA ASN A 465 10.27 -29.80 31.52
C ASN A 465 9.69 -31.15 31.06
N SER A 466 9.97 -31.55 29.82
CA SER A 466 9.47 -32.80 29.24
C SER A 466 10.10 -34.06 29.86
N LEU A 467 11.28 -33.96 30.48
CA LEU A 467 11.90 -35.08 31.21
C LEU A 467 11.11 -35.54 32.44
N SER A 468 10.18 -34.70 32.92
CA SER A 468 9.27 -35.02 34.03
C SER A 468 7.97 -35.73 33.58
N LEU A 469 7.71 -35.80 32.27
CA LEU A 469 6.49 -36.39 31.70
C LEU A 469 6.62 -37.91 31.50
N THR A 470 5.48 -38.60 31.49
CA THR A 470 5.41 -40.02 31.10
C THR A 470 5.30 -40.19 29.59
N PRO A 471 5.68 -41.36 29.02
CA PRO A 471 5.61 -41.59 27.57
C PRO A 471 4.25 -41.30 26.93
N ASP A 472 3.15 -41.61 27.62
CA ASP A 472 1.78 -41.37 27.14
C ASP A 472 1.44 -39.88 26.99
N GLN A 473 2.21 -38.99 27.65
CA GLN A 473 1.99 -37.54 27.64
C GLN A 473 2.85 -36.81 26.59
N TYR A 474 3.80 -37.49 25.95
CA TYR A 474 4.73 -36.85 25.01
C TYR A 474 4.00 -36.27 23.79
N ASP A 475 3.05 -37.03 23.23
CA ASP A 475 2.32 -36.62 22.03
C ASP A 475 1.47 -35.36 22.29
N GLU A 476 0.74 -35.32 23.41
CA GLU A 476 -0.04 -34.15 23.81
C GLU A 476 0.85 -32.93 24.06
N SER A 477 2.03 -33.14 24.67
CA SER A 477 3.03 -32.08 24.85
C SER A 477 3.45 -31.48 23.50
N TRP A 478 3.85 -32.30 22.52
CA TRP A 478 4.29 -31.82 21.20
C TRP A 478 3.16 -31.12 20.42
N ASN A 479 1.96 -31.69 20.45
CA ASN A 479 0.77 -31.05 19.89
C ASN A 479 0.53 -29.67 20.52
N GLY A 480 0.65 -29.57 21.84
CA GLY A 480 0.57 -28.31 22.58
C GLY A 480 1.64 -27.31 22.17
N MET A 481 2.88 -27.76 21.91
CA MET A 481 3.99 -26.88 21.48
C MET A 481 3.68 -26.19 20.15
N VAL A 482 3.33 -26.97 19.12
CA VAL A 482 3.08 -26.43 17.77
C VAL A 482 1.80 -25.59 17.74
N LYS A 483 0.76 -25.97 18.52
CA LYS A 483 -0.44 -25.15 18.70
C LYS A 483 -0.09 -23.79 19.31
N LEU A 484 0.61 -23.80 20.44
CA LEU A 484 1.00 -22.60 21.19
C LEU A 484 1.88 -21.65 20.37
N THR A 485 2.84 -22.20 19.63
CA THR A 485 3.86 -21.41 18.93
C THR A 485 3.44 -20.99 17.53
N MET A 486 2.53 -21.73 16.88
CA MET A 486 2.15 -21.48 15.48
C MET A 486 0.63 -21.46 15.27
N LEU A 487 -0.10 -22.54 15.58
CA LEU A 487 -1.47 -22.71 15.05
C LEU A 487 -2.53 -21.85 15.73
N GLU A 488 -2.42 -21.55 17.02
CA GLU A 488 -3.42 -20.73 17.71
C GLU A 488 -3.50 -19.30 17.16
N ARG A 489 -2.37 -18.77 16.68
CA ARG A 489 -2.28 -17.41 16.13
C ARG A 489 -2.35 -17.38 14.62
N PHE A 490 -1.73 -18.35 13.95
CA PHE A 490 -1.51 -18.31 12.50
C PHE A 490 -2.25 -19.43 11.76
N GLY A 491 -2.88 -20.38 12.46
CA GLY A 491 -3.53 -21.54 11.84
C GLY A 491 -4.74 -21.22 10.97
N SER A 492 -5.40 -20.07 11.17
CA SER A 492 -6.48 -19.58 10.31
C SER A 492 -5.98 -18.92 9.01
N LEU A 493 -4.69 -18.62 8.91
CA LEU A 493 -4.10 -17.97 7.75
C LEU A 493 -3.85 -18.99 6.64
N SER A 494 -4.20 -18.63 5.41
CA SER A 494 -4.09 -19.53 4.25
C SER A 494 -2.67 -20.04 4.04
N TRP A 495 -1.67 -19.17 4.16
CA TRP A 495 -0.25 -19.53 3.97
C TRP A 495 0.28 -20.52 5.00
N MET A 496 -0.34 -20.64 6.19
CA MET A 496 0.09 -21.59 7.23
C MET A 496 -0.37 -23.02 6.89
N SER A 497 -1.54 -23.13 6.26
CA SER A 497 -2.14 -24.41 5.85
C SER A 497 -1.73 -24.85 4.45
N ASP A 498 -1.47 -23.89 3.54
CA ASP A 498 -0.99 -24.10 2.18
C ASP A 498 0.05 -23.02 1.80
N TRP A 499 1.33 -23.36 2.00
CA TRP A 499 2.45 -22.51 1.62
C TRP A 499 2.76 -22.62 0.13
N ALA A 500 2.93 -23.85 -0.38
CA ALA A 500 3.28 -24.13 -1.77
C ALA A 500 2.83 -25.55 -2.17
N GLY A 501 1.56 -25.90 -1.89
CA GLY A 501 1.00 -27.23 -2.06
C GLY A 501 1.15 -28.12 -0.82
N THR A 502 1.88 -27.65 0.19
CA THR A 502 2.05 -28.27 1.49
C THR A 502 1.85 -27.24 2.60
N PRO A 503 1.50 -27.66 3.83
CA PRO A 503 1.54 -26.79 5.00
C PRO A 503 2.91 -26.15 5.20
N PHE A 504 2.95 -24.99 5.87
CA PHE A 504 4.21 -24.33 6.16
C PHE A 504 5.07 -25.18 7.11
N GLN A 505 6.28 -25.49 6.68
CA GLN A 505 7.19 -26.43 7.38
C GLN A 505 8.63 -25.94 7.53
N ASN A 506 8.94 -24.70 7.14
CA ASN A 506 10.29 -24.13 7.21
C ASN A 506 10.66 -23.69 8.64
N THR A 507 10.69 -24.66 9.54
CA THR A 507 10.77 -24.48 10.99
C THR A 507 12.01 -25.19 11.55
N TYR A 508 12.75 -24.48 12.39
CA TYR A 508 14.03 -24.90 12.96
C TYR A 508 13.98 -24.88 14.49
N LEU A 509 14.65 -25.85 15.10
CA LEU A 509 14.76 -25.99 16.55
C LEU A 509 16.11 -25.44 17.02
N VAL A 510 16.08 -24.55 18.00
CA VAL A 510 17.30 -23.93 18.53
C VAL A 510 17.29 -23.93 20.06
N ARG A 511 18.39 -24.39 20.63
CA ARG A 511 18.69 -24.31 22.06
C ARG A 511 19.89 -23.40 22.31
N LYS A 512 20.14 -23.00 23.56
CA LYS A 512 21.28 -22.18 23.95
C LYS A 512 22.33 -23.05 24.64
N PRO A 513 23.42 -23.41 23.96
CA PRO A 513 24.49 -24.20 24.54
C PRO A 513 25.10 -23.55 25.77
N ARG A 514 25.75 -24.38 26.60
CA ARG A 514 26.47 -23.95 27.81
C ARG A 514 25.58 -23.29 28.87
N MET A 515 24.26 -23.47 28.76
CA MET A 515 23.35 -23.24 29.88
C MET A 515 23.24 -24.50 30.71
N ASP A 516 23.10 -24.32 32.03
CA ASP A 516 22.87 -25.44 32.94
C ASP A 516 21.53 -26.11 32.60
N ALA A 517 21.61 -27.32 32.06
CA ALA A 517 20.48 -28.11 31.60
C ALA A 517 20.71 -29.57 32.02
N ALA A 518 19.75 -30.15 32.73
CA ALA A 518 19.92 -31.46 33.39
C ALA A 518 20.34 -32.59 32.44
N PHE A 519 20.03 -32.48 31.15
CA PHE A 519 20.30 -33.50 30.14
C PHE A 519 21.63 -33.34 29.39
N ILE A 520 22.41 -32.28 29.62
CA ILE A 520 23.72 -32.03 29.00
C ILE A 520 24.81 -32.02 30.08
N GLU A 521 25.90 -32.76 29.84
CA GLU A 521 27.11 -32.67 30.65
C GLU A 521 28.04 -31.58 30.13
N GLN A 522 28.67 -30.86 31.06
CA GLN A 522 29.63 -29.80 30.79
C GLN A 522 30.94 -30.07 31.52
N ASP A 523 32.07 -29.68 30.91
CA ASP A 523 33.37 -29.71 31.56
C ASP A 523 33.59 -28.49 32.48
N ALA A 524 34.77 -28.41 33.11
CA ALA A 524 35.12 -27.31 34.01
C ALA A 524 35.21 -25.94 33.31
N THR A 525 35.28 -25.90 31.97
CA THR A 525 35.28 -24.68 31.16
C THR A 525 33.86 -24.28 30.71
N GLY A 526 32.87 -25.12 30.97
CA GLY A 526 31.49 -24.96 30.53
C GLY A 526 31.22 -25.47 29.12
N ALA A 527 32.18 -26.16 28.48
CA ALA A 527 32.00 -26.74 27.16
C ALA A 527 31.21 -28.05 27.26
N GLU A 528 30.32 -28.30 26.30
CA GLU A 528 29.43 -29.46 26.33
C GLU A 528 30.14 -30.74 25.88
N THR A 529 30.18 -31.74 26.77
CA THR A 529 30.86 -33.02 26.52
C THR A 529 29.93 -34.10 25.96
N GLY A 530 28.63 -33.99 26.21
CA GLY A 530 27.61 -34.91 25.68
C GLY A 530 26.31 -34.88 26.46
N LEU A 531 25.43 -35.84 26.19
CA LEU A 531 24.20 -36.04 26.96
C LEU A 531 24.53 -36.70 28.31
N ASN A 532 23.83 -36.27 29.36
CA ASN A 532 23.92 -36.90 30.67
C ASN A 532 23.40 -38.34 30.59
N ALA A 533 24.24 -39.30 31.01
CA ALA A 533 23.95 -40.73 30.95
C ALA A 533 22.63 -41.10 31.66
N SER A 534 22.25 -40.37 32.72
CA SER A 534 21.01 -40.60 33.47
C SER A 534 19.74 -40.26 32.69
N TYR A 535 19.84 -39.43 31.66
CA TYR A 535 18.72 -38.94 30.86
C TYR A 535 18.74 -39.41 29.40
N GLN A 536 19.80 -40.10 28.97
CA GLN A 536 20.02 -40.47 27.56
C GLN A 536 18.86 -41.27 26.96
N ASP A 537 18.37 -42.30 27.66
CA ASP A 537 17.24 -43.12 27.20
C ASP A 537 15.94 -42.29 27.10
N ARG A 538 15.71 -41.38 28.05
CA ARG A 538 14.53 -40.51 28.06
C ARG A 538 14.57 -39.47 26.94
N VAL A 539 15.72 -38.85 26.71
CA VAL A 539 15.92 -37.90 25.59
C VAL A 539 15.73 -38.61 24.25
N SER A 540 16.19 -39.85 24.13
CA SER A 540 15.98 -40.68 22.92
C SER A 540 14.50 -41.03 22.71
N ALA A 541 13.78 -41.36 23.78
CA ALA A 541 12.35 -41.61 23.72
C ALA A 541 11.56 -40.35 23.34
N LEU A 542 11.91 -39.19 23.92
CA LEU A 542 11.34 -37.89 23.55
C LEU A 542 11.58 -37.57 22.07
N GLY A 543 12.80 -37.76 21.57
CA GLY A 543 13.14 -37.53 20.17
C GLY A 543 12.40 -38.47 19.20
N THR A 544 12.22 -39.74 19.58
CA THR A 544 11.44 -40.69 18.78
C THR A 544 9.97 -40.27 18.71
N SER A 545 9.37 -39.91 19.84
CA SER A 545 7.99 -39.43 19.91
C SER A 545 7.80 -38.10 19.17
N PHE A 546 8.77 -37.19 19.26
CA PHE A 546 8.77 -35.92 18.52
C PHE A 546 8.78 -36.18 17.01
N ALA A 547 9.65 -37.08 16.55
CA ALA A 547 9.79 -37.39 15.13
C ALA A 547 8.61 -38.17 14.53
N SER A 548 7.80 -38.83 15.35
CA SER A 548 6.59 -39.55 14.92
C SER A 548 5.29 -38.77 15.10
N ASN A 549 5.31 -37.59 15.74
CA ASN A 549 4.10 -36.83 16.02
C ASN A 549 3.54 -36.19 14.72
N ASP A 550 2.25 -36.42 14.45
CA ASP A 550 1.60 -35.98 13.20
C ASP A 550 1.68 -34.47 12.96
N LEU A 551 1.49 -33.68 14.02
CA LEU A 551 1.44 -32.23 13.93
C LEU A 551 2.84 -31.62 13.78
N VAL A 552 3.86 -32.24 14.40
CA VAL A 552 5.28 -31.93 14.21
C VAL A 552 5.69 -32.24 12.77
N CYS A 553 5.41 -33.45 12.26
CA CYS A 553 5.70 -33.84 10.88
C CYS A 553 5.03 -32.92 9.84
N LYS A 554 3.92 -32.29 10.19
CA LYS A 554 3.21 -31.34 9.34
C LYS A 554 3.90 -29.97 9.24
N HIS A 555 4.59 -29.53 10.30
CA HIS A 555 5.07 -28.14 10.42
C HIS A 555 6.57 -28.00 10.66
N ILE A 556 7.30 -29.11 10.74
CA ILE A 556 8.75 -29.16 10.88
C ILE A 556 9.29 -30.09 9.81
N HIS A 557 10.11 -29.56 8.91
CA HIS A 557 10.78 -30.37 7.90
C HIS A 557 11.82 -31.30 8.53
N ASP A 558 11.79 -32.59 8.16
CA ASP A 558 12.64 -33.66 8.71
C ASP A 558 12.81 -33.58 10.25
N PRO A 559 11.75 -33.85 11.03
CA PRO A 559 11.77 -33.70 12.49
C PRO A 559 12.88 -34.49 13.20
N ALA A 560 13.23 -35.67 12.68
CA ALA A 560 14.26 -36.52 13.26
C ALA A 560 15.65 -35.86 13.13
N ASN A 561 15.96 -35.32 11.94
CA ASN A 561 17.19 -34.57 11.75
C ASN A 561 17.19 -33.26 12.55
N ALA A 562 16.08 -32.52 12.56
CA ALA A 562 15.96 -31.28 13.34
C ALA A 562 16.22 -31.49 14.84
N TRP A 563 15.69 -32.58 15.42
CA TRP A 563 15.96 -32.95 16.81
C TRP A 563 17.43 -33.28 17.06
N LYS A 564 18.05 -34.05 16.16
CA LYS A 564 19.46 -34.41 16.24
C LYS A 564 20.37 -33.18 16.16
N GLU A 565 20.15 -32.30 15.20
CA GLU A 565 20.94 -31.09 15.01
C GLU A 565 20.82 -30.14 16.21
N MET A 566 19.61 -29.98 16.76
CA MET A 566 19.38 -29.22 18.00
C MET A 566 20.20 -29.76 19.19
N LEU A 567 20.44 -31.07 19.27
CA LEU A 567 21.20 -31.68 20.36
C LEU A 567 22.73 -31.64 20.16
N ARG A 568 23.24 -31.13 19.05
CA ARG A 568 24.70 -31.05 18.83
C ARG A 568 25.38 -30.19 19.89
N ASN A 569 26.45 -30.71 20.47
CA ASN A 569 27.24 -30.04 21.50
C ASN A 569 27.80 -28.70 21.00
N ASP A 570 27.74 -27.67 21.83
CA ASP A 570 28.23 -26.31 21.59
C ASP A 570 27.64 -25.60 20.35
N ASP A 571 26.74 -26.24 19.60
CA ASP A 571 26.04 -25.69 18.44
C ASP A 571 24.56 -25.42 18.74
N GLY A 572 23.86 -26.40 19.33
CA GLY A 572 22.47 -26.23 19.73
C GLY A 572 21.48 -26.04 18.58
N GLY A 573 21.83 -26.45 17.35
CA GLY A 573 21.01 -26.33 16.14
C GLY A 573 21.28 -25.08 15.31
N ILE A 574 22.23 -24.23 15.72
CA ILE A 574 22.56 -22.98 15.02
C ILE A 574 23.08 -23.25 13.60
N SER A 575 23.97 -24.21 13.39
CA SER A 575 24.49 -24.55 12.05
C SER A 575 23.39 -25.05 11.09
N HIS A 576 22.41 -25.80 11.61
CA HIS A 576 21.27 -26.27 10.81
C HIS A 576 20.32 -25.12 10.46
N PHE A 577 20.05 -24.25 11.44
CA PHE A 577 19.26 -23.03 11.24
C PHE A 577 19.92 -22.06 10.26
N SER A 578 21.22 -21.78 10.39
CA SER A 578 21.94 -20.87 9.48
C SER A 578 22.08 -21.44 8.07
N GLY A 579 22.14 -22.77 7.94
CA GLY A 579 22.10 -23.47 6.66
C GLY A 579 20.86 -23.12 5.81
N SER A 580 19.73 -22.78 6.45
CA SER A 580 18.50 -22.34 5.77
C SER A 580 18.70 -21.05 4.97
N PHE A 581 19.66 -20.21 5.36
CA PHE A 581 19.93 -18.96 4.66
C PHE A 581 20.58 -19.19 3.30
N LYS A 582 21.24 -20.32 3.04
CA LYS A 582 21.99 -20.55 1.79
C LYS A 582 21.14 -20.43 0.53
N GLY A 583 19.87 -20.86 0.59
CA GLY A 583 18.94 -20.74 -0.54
C GLY A 583 18.40 -19.32 -0.76
N VAL A 584 18.34 -18.51 0.30
CA VAL A 584 17.69 -17.19 0.30
C VAL A 584 18.66 -16.02 0.36
N ALA A 585 19.91 -16.25 0.77
CA ALA A 585 21.02 -15.27 0.84
C ALA A 585 21.72 -15.10 -0.51
N ASN A 586 21.00 -15.30 -1.62
CA ASN A 586 21.50 -15.09 -2.96
C ASN A 586 20.97 -13.77 -3.51
N ILE A 587 21.86 -12.88 -3.96
CA ILE A 587 21.47 -11.60 -4.57
C ILE A 587 20.56 -11.80 -5.78
N GLU A 588 20.72 -12.89 -6.55
CA GLU A 588 19.89 -13.18 -7.72
C GLU A 588 18.42 -13.42 -7.34
N PHE A 589 18.15 -14.03 -6.17
CA PHE A 589 16.79 -14.20 -5.65
C PHE A 589 16.08 -12.85 -5.49
N LYS A 590 16.80 -11.86 -4.94
CA LYS A 590 16.30 -10.49 -4.78
C LYS A 590 16.11 -9.81 -6.14
N LEU A 591 17.09 -9.89 -7.04
CA LEU A 591 17.02 -9.22 -8.34
C LEU A 591 15.92 -9.79 -9.24
N GLN A 592 15.69 -11.10 -9.22
CA GLN A 592 14.62 -11.73 -9.98
C GLN A 592 13.24 -11.15 -9.62
N ARG A 593 12.92 -11.04 -8.32
CA ARG A 593 11.63 -10.47 -7.89
C ARG A 593 11.50 -9.00 -8.29
N ILE A 594 12.57 -8.23 -8.16
CA ILE A 594 12.60 -6.82 -8.55
C ILE A 594 12.38 -6.67 -10.08
N ARG A 595 12.90 -7.58 -10.91
CA ARG A 595 12.67 -7.60 -12.37
C ARG A 595 11.22 -7.97 -12.74
N GLU A 596 10.62 -8.94 -12.04
CA GLU A 596 9.21 -9.28 -12.23
C GLU A 596 8.32 -8.05 -11.97
N GLN A 597 8.55 -7.36 -10.84
CA GLN A 597 7.80 -6.16 -10.48
C GLN A 597 8.04 -4.99 -11.45
N LEU A 598 9.25 -4.87 -11.99
CA LEU A 598 9.55 -3.89 -13.04
C LEU A 598 8.71 -4.16 -14.29
N SER A 599 8.64 -5.43 -14.71
CA SER A 599 7.86 -5.84 -15.88
C SER A 599 6.37 -5.61 -15.67
N GLU A 600 5.83 -6.01 -14.52
CA GLU A 600 4.43 -5.77 -14.12
C GLU A 600 4.10 -4.26 -14.09
N CYS A 601 5.02 -3.44 -13.56
CA CYS A 601 4.86 -1.99 -13.49
C CYS A 601 4.87 -1.35 -14.89
N LEU A 602 5.85 -1.72 -15.73
CA LEU A 602 5.96 -1.20 -17.10
C LEU A 602 4.75 -1.59 -17.96
N GLU A 603 4.33 -2.85 -17.92
CA GLU A 603 3.15 -3.33 -18.64
C GLU A 603 1.89 -2.57 -18.19
N GLY A 604 1.73 -2.38 -16.88
CA GLY A 604 0.63 -1.60 -16.31
C GLY A 604 0.60 -0.15 -16.78
N LEU A 605 1.75 0.55 -16.79
CA LEU A 605 1.84 1.97 -17.14
C LEU A 605 1.77 2.23 -18.65
N THR A 606 2.41 1.38 -19.45
CA THR A 606 2.51 1.55 -20.90
C THR A 606 1.28 0.94 -21.56
N THR A 607 1.25 -0.38 -21.73
CA THR A 607 0.21 -1.15 -22.42
C THR A 607 -1.21 -0.85 -21.93
N HIS A 608 -1.39 -0.77 -20.61
CA HIS A 608 -2.69 -0.59 -19.96
C HIS A 608 -2.91 0.83 -19.41
N GLY A 609 -2.18 1.82 -19.94
CA GLY A 609 -2.25 3.20 -19.48
C GLY A 609 -1.99 4.19 -20.61
N LEU A 610 -0.74 4.60 -20.74
CA LEU A 610 -0.34 5.71 -21.62
C LEU A 610 -0.41 5.36 -23.11
N SER A 611 -0.17 4.09 -23.50
CA SER A 611 -0.18 3.71 -24.93
C SER A 611 -1.55 3.83 -25.58
N THR A 612 -2.63 3.76 -24.80
CA THR A 612 -4.01 3.95 -25.30
C THR A 612 -4.24 5.36 -25.87
N TRP A 613 -3.42 6.33 -25.46
CA TRP A 613 -3.47 7.71 -25.93
C TRP A 613 -2.54 7.99 -27.10
N TYR A 614 -1.62 7.06 -27.43
CA TYR A 614 -0.64 7.22 -28.50
C TYR A 614 -1.15 6.66 -29.82
N HIS A 615 -1.02 7.43 -30.91
CA HIS A 615 -1.38 6.99 -32.26
C HIS A 615 -0.15 6.89 -33.17
N ALA A 616 0.00 5.73 -33.81
CA ALA A 616 0.88 5.53 -34.97
C ALA A 616 0.00 5.46 -36.24
N ASP A 617 0.46 6.06 -37.35
CA ASP A 617 -0.32 6.35 -38.56
C ASP A 617 -1.37 5.28 -38.99
N ASP A 618 -2.58 5.75 -39.33
CA ASP A 618 -3.88 5.11 -39.08
C ASP A 618 -4.51 4.37 -40.29
N ASP A 619 -3.85 3.36 -40.86
CA ASP A 619 -4.38 2.60 -42.02
C ASP A 619 -5.04 1.23 -41.68
N GLY A 620 -5.33 0.94 -40.40
CA GLY A 620 -5.79 -0.39 -39.94
C GLY A 620 -6.93 -0.45 -38.92
N ALA A 621 -7.46 0.68 -38.44
CA ALA A 621 -8.34 0.74 -37.26
C ALA A 621 -9.64 -0.10 -37.39
N ALA A 622 -10.29 -0.09 -38.55
CA ALA A 622 -11.54 -0.83 -38.75
C ALA A 622 -11.34 -2.35 -38.72
N ALA A 623 -10.24 -2.84 -39.27
CA ALA A 623 -9.89 -4.27 -39.23
C ALA A 623 -9.53 -4.72 -37.81
N ALA A 624 -8.79 -3.88 -37.07
CA ALA A 624 -8.44 -4.13 -35.68
C ALA A 624 -9.70 -4.21 -34.79
N LYS A 625 -10.65 -3.27 -34.92
CA LYS A 625 -11.93 -3.30 -34.17
C LYS A 625 -12.78 -4.53 -34.51
N LYS A 626 -12.77 -4.99 -35.75
CA LYS A 626 -13.47 -6.23 -36.14
C LYS A 626 -12.85 -7.47 -35.49
N ALA A 627 -11.51 -7.56 -35.43
CA ALA A 627 -10.81 -8.63 -34.74
C ALA A 627 -11.08 -8.60 -33.23
N LEU A 628 -11.07 -7.41 -32.62
CA LEU A 628 -11.36 -7.21 -31.20
C LEU A 628 -12.80 -7.61 -30.86
N ALA A 629 -13.79 -7.21 -31.68
CA ALA A 629 -15.18 -7.62 -31.49
C ALA A 629 -15.35 -9.14 -31.55
N GLN A 630 -14.60 -9.82 -32.42
CA GLN A 630 -14.61 -11.29 -32.50
C GLN A 630 -13.96 -11.93 -31.26
N MET A 631 -12.88 -11.35 -30.74
CA MET A 631 -12.22 -11.78 -29.51
C MET A 631 -13.17 -11.67 -28.31
N ILE A 632 -13.83 -10.52 -28.14
CA ILE A 632 -14.81 -10.29 -27.06
C ILE A 632 -15.97 -11.29 -27.16
N LEU A 633 -16.57 -11.43 -28.35
CA LEU A 633 -17.71 -12.32 -28.57
C LEU A 633 -17.35 -13.78 -28.31
N THR A 634 -16.15 -14.22 -28.69
CA THR A 634 -15.69 -15.60 -28.45
C THR A 634 -15.34 -15.83 -26.99
N GLY A 635 -14.65 -14.88 -26.34
CA GLY A 635 -14.20 -14.99 -24.96
C GLY A 635 -15.35 -15.01 -23.95
N LEU A 636 -16.30 -14.09 -24.12
CA LEU A 636 -17.49 -13.99 -23.27
C LEU A 636 -18.57 -15.03 -23.65
N GLY A 637 -18.77 -15.29 -24.94
CA GLY A 637 -19.77 -16.24 -25.42
C GLY A 637 -19.55 -17.69 -24.98
N ARG A 638 -18.31 -18.07 -24.65
CA ARG A 638 -17.99 -19.39 -24.05
C ARG A 638 -18.45 -19.51 -22.58
N ARG A 639 -18.84 -18.42 -21.94
CA ARG A 639 -19.14 -18.36 -20.50
C ARG A 639 -20.46 -17.63 -20.22
N PRO A 640 -21.61 -18.09 -20.76
CA PRO A 640 -22.88 -17.37 -20.62
C PRO A 640 -23.36 -17.25 -19.16
N ALA A 641 -22.96 -18.17 -18.28
CA ALA A 641 -23.39 -18.19 -16.88
C ALA A 641 -22.86 -17.01 -16.05
N VAL A 642 -21.72 -16.41 -16.42
CA VAL A 642 -21.09 -15.32 -15.66
C VAL A 642 -21.44 -13.93 -16.21
N LEU A 643 -22.14 -13.85 -17.36
CA LEU A 643 -22.43 -12.58 -18.01
C LEU A 643 -23.37 -11.70 -17.20
N GLY A 644 -24.35 -12.30 -16.49
CA GLY A 644 -25.24 -11.54 -15.61
C GLY A 644 -24.46 -10.84 -14.49
N GLU A 645 -23.54 -11.57 -13.85
CA GLU A 645 -22.65 -11.01 -12.82
C GLU A 645 -21.72 -9.95 -13.41
N LEU A 646 -21.13 -10.19 -14.59
CA LEU A 646 -20.31 -9.18 -15.26
C LEU A 646 -21.09 -7.89 -15.52
N ILE A 647 -22.32 -7.97 -16.02
CA ILE A 647 -23.18 -6.81 -16.29
C ILE A 647 -23.47 -6.04 -15.00
N ASP A 648 -23.78 -6.73 -13.90
CA ASP A 648 -24.02 -6.10 -12.59
C ASP A 648 -22.76 -5.39 -12.07
N GLN A 649 -21.58 -6.00 -12.23
CA GLN A 649 -20.31 -5.40 -11.80
C GLN A 649 -19.91 -4.16 -12.62
N LEU A 650 -20.40 -3.99 -13.86
CA LEU A 650 -20.15 -2.79 -14.68
C LEU A 650 -20.90 -1.55 -14.16
N ASP A 651 -21.91 -1.74 -13.31
CA ASP A 651 -22.65 -0.64 -12.68
C ASP A 651 -21.89 -0.09 -11.46
N MET A 652 -21.92 1.24 -11.29
CA MET A 652 -21.38 1.87 -10.10
C MET A 652 -22.32 1.68 -8.89
N PRO A 653 -21.80 1.31 -7.70
CA PRO A 653 -22.57 1.24 -6.47
C PRO A 653 -23.30 2.56 -6.14
N SER A 654 -24.53 2.48 -5.62
CA SER A 654 -25.31 3.67 -5.23
C SER A 654 -24.63 4.51 -4.16
N GLU A 655 -23.92 3.85 -3.23
CA GLU A 655 -23.20 4.53 -2.14
C GLU A 655 -22.08 5.42 -2.71
N GLU A 656 -21.40 5.01 -3.77
CA GLU A 656 -20.32 5.77 -4.39
C GLU A 656 -20.85 7.02 -5.11
N VAL A 657 -21.95 6.90 -5.87
CA VAL A 657 -22.63 8.05 -6.49
C VAL A 657 -23.12 9.03 -5.41
N ARG A 658 -23.64 8.49 -4.31
CA ARG A 658 -24.16 9.27 -3.17
C ARG A 658 -23.04 10.06 -2.51
N ASP A 659 -21.93 9.40 -2.17
CA ASP A 659 -20.79 10.03 -1.51
C ASP A 659 -20.15 11.07 -2.44
N LEU A 660 -20.09 10.81 -3.75
CA LEU A 660 -19.66 11.78 -4.75
C LEU A 660 -20.57 13.02 -4.79
N TYR A 661 -21.89 12.84 -4.86
CA TYR A 661 -22.85 13.96 -4.91
C TYR A 661 -22.77 14.84 -3.67
N LEU A 662 -22.62 14.20 -2.51
CA LEU A 662 -22.50 14.90 -1.23
C LEU A 662 -21.19 15.69 -1.20
N SER A 663 -20.06 15.05 -1.52
CA SER A 663 -18.70 15.62 -1.39
C SER A 663 -18.44 16.97 -2.04
N GLY A 664 -19.21 17.38 -3.05
CA GLY A 664 -19.06 18.68 -3.73
C GLY A 664 -17.73 18.92 -4.44
N VAL A 665 -16.90 17.89 -4.62
CA VAL A 665 -15.54 17.97 -5.22
C VAL A 665 -15.54 18.68 -6.57
N TYR A 666 -16.59 18.43 -7.34
CA TYR A 666 -16.81 18.97 -8.68
C TYR A 666 -17.15 20.46 -8.70
N GLU A 667 -17.39 21.10 -7.56
CA GLU A 667 -17.72 22.53 -7.51
C GLU A 667 -16.50 23.44 -7.68
N THR A 668 -15.29 22.93 -7.48
CA THR A 668 -14.06 23.77 -7.47
C THR A 668 -13.19 23.67 -8.71
N ASP A 669 -13.50 22.79 -9.66
CA ASP A 669 -12.57 22.43 -10.74
C ASP A 669 -12.47 23.49 -11.87
N ASP A 670 -13.36 24.50 -11.93
CA ASP A 670 -13.44 25.45 -13.06
C ASP A 670 -13.88 26.88 -12.63
N GLU A 671 -13.23 27.53 -11.65
CA GLU A 671 -13.24 29.00 -11.65
C GLU A 671 -12.07 29.51 -12.51
N PRO A 672 -12.31 29.94 -13.77
CA PRO A 672 -11.31 30.73 -14.47
C PRO A 672 -11.10 32.01 -13.66
N ALA A 673 -9.84 32.28 -13.29
CA ALA A 673 -9.43 33.52 -12.62
C ALA A 673 -10.07 34.72 -13.35
N ALA A 674 -11.10 35.30 -12.75
CA ALA A 674 -11.81 36.43 -13.31
C ALA A 674 -10.81 37.57 -13.46
N LYS A 675 -10.53 37.95 -14.71
CA LYS A 675 -9.88 39.24 -14.99
C LYS A 675 -10.93 40.30 -14.68
N ASP A 676 -10.72 41.03 -13.59
CA ASP A 676 -11.51 42.20 -13.22
C ASP A 676 -11.44 43.25 -14.35
N GLU A 677 -12.46 43.31 -15.19
CA GLU A 677 -12.86 44.53 -15.88
C GLU A 677 -14.27 44.94 -15.44
N PRO A 678 -14.48 46.23 -15.10
CA PRO A 678 -15.74 46.68 -14.51
C PRO A 678 -16.84 46.80 -15.57
N VAL A 679 -17.86 45.94 -15.50
CA VAL A 679 -19.07 46.06 -16.32
C VAL A 679 -20.13 46.88 -15.58
N ALA A 680 -20.59 47.94 -16.25
CA ALA A 680 -21.63 48.86 -15.77
C ALA A 680 -23.03 48.21 -15.73
N PRO A 681 -23.95 48.65 -14.85
CA PRO A 681 -25.24 48.01 -14.65
C PRO A 681 -26.29 48.46 -15.67
N THR A 682 -27.11 47.52 -16.16
CA THR A 682 -28.37 47.82 -16.86
C THR A 682 -29.45 46.79 -16.46
N PRO A 683 -30.75 47.12 -16.57
CA PRO A 683 -31.71 46.94 -15.49
C PRO A 683 -32.62 45.73 -15.66
N SER A 684 -33.17 45.28 -14.54
CA SER A 684 -34.14 44.19 -14.41
C SER A 684 -35.52 44.50 -15.00
N GLN A 685 -36.07 43.54 -15.75
CA GLN A 685 -37.50 43.35 -16.07
C GLN A 685 -37.71 41.84 -16.33
N SER A 686 -38.80 41.16 -16.02
CA SER A 686 -39.90 41.26 -15.05
C SER A 686 -40.52 39.84 -15.05
N LEU A 687 -40.95 39.35 -13.89
CA LEU A 687 -41.75 38.13 -13.77
C LEU A 687 -43.18 38.35 -14.30
N TYR A 688 -43.72 37.34 -14.99
CA TYR A 688 -45.10 37.14 -15.48
C TYR A 688 -45.48 37.69 -16.88
N GLY A 689 -45.93 36.77 -17.75
CA GLY A 689 -46.70 37.05 -18.97
C GLY A 689 -46.74 35.86 -19.93
N ASP A 690 -47.82 35.08 -19.88
CA ASP A 690 -48.24 34.04 -20.84
C ASP A 690 -48.32 34.56 -22.30
N ASP A 691 -48.06 33.70 -23.30
CA ASP A 691 -49.13 33.26 -24.22
C ASP A 691 -48.72 32.03 -25.05
N ALA A 692 -49.72 31.22 -25.37
CA ALA A 692 -49.65 30.00 -26.16
C ALA A 692 -49.46 30.28 -27.67
N GLY A 693 -48.85 29.35 -28.40
CA GLY A 693 -48.88 29.36 -29.87
C GLY A 693 -47.98 28.32 -30.52
N PHE A 694 -48.56 27.16 -30.85
CA PHE A 694 -48.02 26.28 -31.89
C PHE A 694 -48.35 26.90 -33.25
N ASP A 695 -47.36 27.07 -34.12
CA ASP A 695 -47.59 27.16 -35.56
C ASP A 695 -46.47 26.45 -36.33
N PHE A 696 -46.89 25.49 -37.16
CA PHE A 696 -46.06 24.76 -38.11
C PHE A 696 -46.39 25.36 -39.47
N ASP A 697 -45.40 25.91 -40.18
CA ASP A 697 -45.55 26.22 -41.60
C ASP A 697 -44.45 25.56 -42.44
N PHE A 698 -44.90 24.83 -43.45
CA PHE A 698 -44.13 24.13 -44.46
C PHE A 698 -44.15 25.00 -45.72
N GLY A 699 -42.98 25.50 -46.14
CA GLY A 699 -42.82 26.26 -47.37
C GLY A 699 -41.53 25.89 -48.10
N ASP A 700 -41.66 24.99 -49.05
CA ASP A 700 -40.68 24.61 -50.07
C ASP A 700 -40.50 25.77 -51.07
N ASP A 701 -39.28 26.24 -51.34
CA ASP A 701 -38.85 26.50 -52.73
C ASP A 701 -37.33 26.73 -52.87
N LEU A 702 -36.87 26.30 -54.03
CA LEU A 702 -35.52 26.14 -54.55
C LEU A 702 -34.77 27.47 -54.77
N SER A 703 -33.48 27.53 -54.41
CA SER A 703 -32.49 28.25 -55.23
C SER A 703 -31.04 27.79 -54.98
N HIS A 704 -30.29 27.74 -56.07
CA HIS A 704 -28.96 27.18 -56.26
C HIS A 704 -27.79 27.99 -55.65
N ASP A 705 -26.78 27.23 -55.19
CA ASP A 705 -25.32 27.45 -55.24
C ASP A 705 -24.67 28.77 -54.79
N VAL A 706 -23.96 28.73 -53.64
CA VAL A 706 -22.54 29.16 -53.46
C VAL A 706 -21.94 28.42 -52.24
N PRO A 707 -20.74 27.79 -52.30
CA PRO A 707 -20.12 27.21 -51.10
C PRO A 707 -19.53 28.34 -50.24
N ALA A 708 -20.23 28.70 -49.16
CA ALA A 708 -19.73 29.62 -48.14
C ALA A 708 -19.14 28.85 -46.96
N SER A 709 -17.86 29.11 -46.73
CA SER A 709 -17.03 28.88 -45.54
C SER A 709 -17.74 28.33 -44.30
N SER A 710 -17.33 27.14 -43.88
CA SER A 710 -17.67 26.57 -42.57
C SER A 710 -17.11 27.47 -41.46
N ASN A 711 -17.98 28.29 -40.86
CA ASN A 711 -17.72 28.95 -39.59
C ASN A 711 -17.43 27.89 -38.54
N THR A 712 -16.15 27.71 -38.18
CA THR A 712 -15.74 27.16 -36.89
C THR A 712 -16.10 28.18 -35.81
N GLY A 713 -17.38 28.24 -35.47
CA GLY A 713 -17.83 28.91 -34.25
C GLY A 713 -17.40 28.05 -33.08
N THR A 714 -16.36 28.47 -32.36
CA THR A 714 -16.07 28.00 -31.01
C THR A 714 -17.37 28.11 -30.19
N PRO A 715 -17.90 27.04 -29.59
CA PRO A 715 -19.06 27.17 -28.72
C PRO A 715 -18.70 28.15 -27.60
N ALA A 716 -19.55 29.15 -27.38
CA ALA A 716 -19.41 30.03 -26.22
C ALA A 716 -19.41 29.18 -24.94
N PRO A 717 -18.63 29.53 -23.90
CA PRO A 717 -18.59 28.74 -22.67
C PRO A 717 -19.97 28.75 -22.01
N GLU A 718 -20.65 27.58 -22.03
CA GLU A 718 -21.84 27.36 -21.21
C GLU A 718 -21.44 27.51 -19.74
N LEU A 719 -22.12 28.42 -19.02
CA LEU A 719 -22.02 28.51 -17.57
C LEU A 719 -22.43 27.17 -16.96
N GLN A 720 -21.46 26.33 -16.60
CA GLN A 720 -21.73 25.00 -16.03
C GLN A 720 -22.29 25.15 -14.62
N SER A 721 -23.59 24.85 -14.47
CA SER A 721 -24.24 24.72 -13.16
C SER A 721 -23.62 23.56 -12.35
N ASN A 722 -23.86 23.53 -11.04
CA ASN A 722 -23.36 22.45 -10.17
C ASN A 722 -23.85 21.06 -10.62
N GLU A 723 -25.04 20.97 -11.21
CA GLU A 723 -25.59 19.75 -11.79
C GLU A 723 -24.79 19.24 -12.99
N HIS A 724 -24.33 20.14 -13.86
CA HIS A 724 -23.46 19.77 -14.98
C HIS A 724 -22.13 19.22 -14.48
N ARG A 725 -21.55 19.86 -13.46
CA ARG A 725 -20.30 19.42 -12.85
C ARG A 725 -20.47 18.07 -12.14
N PHE A 726 -21.59 17.87 -11.44
CA PHE A 726 -21.94 16.57 -10.85
C PHE A 726 -22.07 15.48 -11.92
N ALA A 727 -22.76 15.74 -13.02
CA ALA A 727 -22.90 14.77 -14.11
C ALA A 727 -21.54 14.40 -14.73
N LYS A 728 -20.65 15.39 -14.94
CA LYS A 728 -19.27 15.16 -15.39
C LYS A 728 -18.49 14.29 -14.39
N ALA A 729 -18.59 14.61 -13.10
CA ALA A 729 -17.93 13.85 -12.04
C ALA A 729 -18.45 12.41 -11.92
N ALA A 730 -19.77 12.21 -12.04
CA ALA A 730 -20.38 10.88 -12.02
C ALA A 730 -19.91 10.01 -13.19
N PHE A 731 -19.80 10.59 -14.38
CA PHE A 731 -19.25 9.89 -15.54
C PHE A 731 -17.77 9.54 -15.36
N LYS A 732 -16.98 10.47 -14.82
CA LYS A 732 -15.57 10.26 -14.47
C LYS A 732 -15.38 9.14 -13.44
N ALA A 733 -16.20 9.13 -12.39
CA ALA A 733 -16.21 8.07 -11.40
C ALA A 733 -16.60 6.72 -12.02
N TRP A 734 -17.53 6.71 -13.00
CA TRP A 734 -17.92 5.47 -13.67
C TRP A 734 -16.78 4.89 -14.50
N ILE A 735 -16.04 5.74 -15.22
CA ILE A 735 -14.80 5.33 -15.90
C ILE A 735 -13.80 4.75 -14.89
N ALA A 736 -13.59 5.41 -13.75
CA ALA A 736 -12.70 4.94 -12.70
C ALA A 736 -13.09 3.55 -12.19
N HIS A 737 -14.37 3.36 -11.88
CA HIS A 737 -14.95 2.07 -11.46
C HIS A 737 -14.67 0.97 -12.50
N LEU A 738 -14.98 1.22 -13.77
CA LEU A 738 -14.74 0.26 -14.85
C LEU A 738 -13.26 -0.13 -14.97
N ARG A 739 -12.35 0.84 -14.84
CA ARG A 739 -10.90 0.59 -14.86
C ARG A 739 -10.47 -0.25 -13.66
N GLU A 740 -11.01 0.02 -12.48
CA GLU A 740 -10.68 -0.73 -11.26
C GLU A 740 -11.08 -2.22 -11.39
N LEU A 741 -12.22 -2.53 -12.02
CA LEU A 741 -12.67 -3.91 -12.25
C LEU A 741 -11.60 -4.78 -12.93
N THR A 742 -10.84 -4.20 -13.87
CA THR A 742 -9.76 -4.89 -14.58
C THR A 742 -8.58 -5.28 -13.69
N THR A 743 -8.46 -4.64 -12.53
CA THR A 743 -7.38 -4.88 -11.55
C THR A 743 -7.79 -5.84 -10.43
N ARG A 744 -9.08 -6.15 -10.30
CA ARG A 744 -9.63 -7.03 -9.25
C ARG A 744 -9.40 -8.51 -9.61
N GLN A 745 -8.22 -9.04 -9.27
CA GLN A 745 -7.85 -10.43 -9.59
C GLN A 745 -8.83 -11.47 -9.03
N SER A 746 -9.39 -11.23 -7.84
CA SER A 746 -10.41 -12.09 -7.23
C SER A 746 -11.67 -12.18 -8.10
N LEU A 747 -12.11 -11.06 -8.68
CA LEU A 747 -13.25 -10.99 -9.58
C LEU A 747 -12.93 -11.69 -10.91
N LEU A 748 -11.75 -11.46 -11.49
CA LEU A 748 -11.32 -12.17 -12.71
C LEU A 748 -11.30 -13.68 -12.51
N ASN A 749 -10.80 -14.15 -11.36
CA ASN A 749 -10.79 -15.57 -11.01
C ASN A 749 -12.22 -16.11 -10.81
N LEU A 750 -13.11 -15.35 -10.16
CA LEU A 750 -14.51 -15.72 -9.95
C LEU A 750 -15.27 -15.83 -11.28
N LEU A 751 -15.08 -14.87 -12.20
CA LEU A 751 -15.70 -14.87 -13.52
C LEU A 751 -14.99 -15.82 -14.51
N GLY A 752 -13.80 -16.29 -14.17
CA GLY A 752 -12.94 -17.09 -15.03
C GLY A 752 -12.52 -16.35 -16.31
N LEU A 753 -12.40 -15.02 -16.25
CA LEU A 753 -12.07 -14.15 -17.39
C LEU A 753 -10.58 -13.78 -17.38
N GLU A 754 -10.01 -13.69 -18.57
CA GLU A 754 -8.66 -13.15 -18.76
C GLU A 754 -8.70 -11.62 -18.62
N LYS A 755 -7.69 -11.04 -17.98
CA LYS A 755 -7.59 -9.58 -17.76
C LYS A 755 -7.73 -8.79 -19.07
N ALA A 756 -7.00 -9.19 -20.11
CA ALA A 756 -7.02 -8.54 -21.42
C ALA A 756 -8.42 -8.54 -22.08
N LEU A 757 -9.23 -9.57 -21.83
CA LEU A 757 -10.60 -9.63 -22.33
C LEU A 757 -11.50 -8.59 -21.63
N LEU A 758 -11.39 -8.44 -20.31
CA LEU A 758 -12.17 -7.46 -19.55
C LEU A 758 -11.74 -6.03 -19.86
N GLU A 759 -10.44 -5.78 -19.99
CA GLU A 759 -9.90 -4.47 -20.40
C GLU A 759 -10.44 -4.04 -21.77
N ALA A 760 -10.46 -4.96 -22.74
CA ALA A 760 -11.03 -4.68 -24.06
C ALA A 760 -12.52 -4.31 -23.97
N VAL A 761 -13.30 -5.00 -23.14
CA VAL A 761 -14.72 -4.65 -22.93
C VAL A 761 -14.85 -3.26 -22.35
N VAL A 762 -14.09 -2.96 -21.29
CA VAL A 762 -14.09 -1.66 -20.61
C VAL A 762 -13.70 -0.52 -21.57
N ASP A 763 -12.65 -0.69 -22.36
CA ASP A 763 -12.19 0.29 -23.36
C ASP A 763 -13.28 0.63 -24.38
N GLU A 764 -13.99 -0.38 -24.87
CA GLU A 764 -15.06 -0.17 -25.86
C GLU A 764 -16.30 0.47 -25.23
N LEU A 765 -16.62 0.17 -23.97
CA LEU A 765 -17.72 0.81 -23.25
C LEU A 765 -17.43 2.29 -22.99
N ILE A 766 -16.21 2.62 -22.56
CA ILE A 766 -15.79 4.03 -22.36
C ILE A 766 -15.84 4.77 -23.70
N THR A 767 -15.28 4.18 -24.76
CA THR A 767 -15.31 4.77 -26.11
C THR A 767 -16.73 5.02 -26.60
N ALA A 768 -17.61 4.05 -26.40
CA ALA A 768 -19.01 4.17 -26.76
C ALA A 768 -19.74 5.23 -25.93
N GLY A 769 -19.41 5.35 -24.63
CA GLY A 769 -19.96 6.37 -23.74
C GLY A 769 -19.70 7.79 -24.23
N TYR A 770 -18.46 8.09 -24.64
CA TYR A 770 -18.14 9.38 -25.28
C TYR A 770 -18.85 9.55 -26.63
N ARG A 771 -18.77 8.54 -27.52
CA ARG A 771 -19.37 8.62 -28.86
C ARG A 771 -20.88 8.82 -28.83
N GLN A 772 -21.58 8.23 -27.86
CA GLN A 772 -23.03 8.36 -27.69
C GLN A 772 -23.44 9.51 -26.76
N ASP A 773 -22.51 10.40 -26.38
CA ASP A 773 -22.77 11.54 -25.49
C ASP A 773 -23.42 11.13 -24.14
N LEU A 774 -22.91 10.08 -23.50
CA LEU A 774 -23.36 9.70 -22.16
C LEU A 774 -23.19 10.83 -21.13
N PRO A 775 -22.11 11.66 -21.16
CA PRO A 775 -22.00 12.84 -20.30
C PRO A 775 -23.14 13.86 -20.47
N GLY A 776 -23.53 14.15 -21.72
CA GLY A 776 -24.64 15.05 -22.00
C GLY A 776 -26.00 14.44 -21.63
N GLN A 777 -26.16 13.12 -21.72
CA GLN A 777 -27.35 12.42 -21.22
C GLN A 777 -27.47 12.52 -19.69
N LEU A 778 -26.37 12.30 -18.96
CA LEU A 778 -26.32 12.48 -17.50
C LEU A 778 -26.65 13.92 -17.10
N SER A 779 -26.04 14.90 -17.77
CA SER A 779 -26.29 16.33 -17.52
C SER A 779 -27.78 16.67 -17.67
N ARG A 780 -28.41 16.24 -18.78
CA ARG A 780 -29.83 16.45 -19.04
C ARG A 780 -30.73 15.78 -17.99
N ALA A 781 -30.37 14.58 -17.53
CA ALA A 781 -31.14 13.84 -16.53
C ALA A 781 -31.12 14.53 -15.15
N VAL A 782 -29.93 14.92 -14.69
CA VAL A 782 -29.73 15.61 -13.40
C VAL A 782 -30.41 16.98 -13.40
N LEU A 783 -30.26 17.76 -14.49
CA LEU A 783 -30.86 19.09 -14.64
C LEU A 783 -32.39 19.07 -14.60
N LYS A 784 -33.03 18.11 -15.29
CA LYS A 784 -34.49 17.99 -15.35
C LYS A 784 -35.13 17.89 -13.95
N ARG A 785 -34.38 17.38 -12.97
CA ARG A 785 -34.84 17.16 -11.60
C ARG A 785 -34.33 18.19 -10.59
N ALA A 786 -33.33 18.99 -10.95
CA ALA A 786 -32.79 20.05 -10.10
C ALA A 786 -33.69 21.30 -10.01
N GLN A 787 -34.69 21.42 -10.90
CA GLN A 787 -35.63 22.55 -10.91
C GLN A 787 -36.58 22.65 -9.70
N SER A 788 -36.46 21.76 -8.69
CA SER A 788 -37.18 21.90 -7.43
C SER A 788 -36.32 22.65 -6.42
N GLY A 789 -36.84 23.73 -5.79
CA GLY A 789 -36.18 24.51 -4.73
C GLY A 789 -35.95 23.76 -3.41
N ALA A 790 -35.73 22.44 -3.46
CA ALA A 790 -35.42 21.58 -2.33
C ALA A 790 -33.93 21.68 -1.98
N ARG A 791 -33.60 21.42 -0.71
CA ARG A 791 -32.20 21.43 -0.23
C ARG A 791 -31.42 20.23 -0.80
N ARG A 792 -30.10 20.37 -0.92
CA ARG A 792 -29.19 19.36 -1.53
C ARG A 792 -29.32 17.98 -0.87
N ASP A 793 -29.40 17.93 0.46
CA ASP A 793 -29.64 16.75 1.29
C ASP A 793 -30.96 16.01 0.96
N GLN A 794 -31.98 16.75 0.53
CA GLN A 794 -33.28 16.21 0.13
C GLN A 794 -33.31 15.74 -1.33
N LEU A 795 -32.33 16.14 -2.14
CA LEU A 795 -32.20 15.77 -3.55
C LEU A 795 -31.27 14.59 -3.79
N VAL A 796 -30.44 14.21 -2.81
CA VAL A 796 -29.42 13.15 -2.92
C VAL A 796 -29.97 11.89 -3.57
N GLU A 797 -30.97 11.26 -2.95
CA GLU A 797 -31.52 9.98 -3.45
C GLU A 797 -32.12 10.10 -4.86
N ARG A 798 -32.65 11.29 -5.21
CA ARG A 798 -33.19 11.55 -6.54
C ARG A 798 -32.07 11.65 -7.57
N GLN A 799 -31.02 12.40 -7.27
CA GLN A 799 -29.90 12.59 -8.19
C GLN A 799 -29.08 11.30 -8.35
N VAL A 800 -28.88 10.56 -7.26
CA VAL A 800 -28.28 9.22 -7.29
C VAL A 800 -29.07 8.30 -8.22
N LEU A 801 -30.40 8.23 -8.06
CA LEU A 801 -31.25 7.38 -8.89
C LEU A 801 -31.20 7.76 -10.37
N GLU A 802 -31.19 9.05 -10.72
CA GLU A 802 -31.13 9.49 -12.12
C GLU A 802 -29.78 9.14 -12.77
N VAL A 803 -28.66 9.36 -12.07
CA VAL A 803 -27.34 8.93 -12.54
C VAL A 803 -27.30 7.42 -12.73
N GLN A 804 -27.76 6.65 -11.74
CA GLN A 804 -27.79 5.20 -11.83
C GLN A 804 -28.63 4.71 -13.00
N ARG A 805 -29.80 5.31 -13.22
CA ARG A 805 -30.68 4.94 -14.34
C ARG A 805 -29.99 5.14 -15.68
N VAL A 806 -29.38 6.29 -15.90
CA VAL A 806 -28.70 6.59 -17.18
C VAL A 806 -27.54 5.63 -17.43
N LEU A 807 -26.69 5.40 -16.42
CA LEU A 807 -25.56 4.47 -16.53
C LEU A 807 -26.02 3.02 -16.74
N ARG A 808 -27.01 2.56 -15.98
CA ARG A 808 -27.58 1.21 -16.08
C ARG A 808 -28.25 0.96 -17.42
N ASP A 809 -29.02 1.93 -17.91
CA ASP A 809 -29.67 1.83 -19.21
C ASP A 809 -28.62 1.76 -20.33
N PHE A 810 -27.51 2.50 -20.20
CA PHE A 810 -26.40 2.40 -21.15
C PHE A 810 -25.72 1.03 -21.11
N VAL A 811 -25.35 0.51 -19.94
CA VAL A 811 -24.69 -0.80 -19.79
C VAL A 811 -25.59 -1.97 -20.23
N SER A 812 -26.89 -1.86 -19.97
CA SER A 812 -27.87 -2.91 -20.28
C SER A 812 -28.23 -2.96 -21.77
N TRP A 813 -28.26 -1.81 -22.44
CA TRP A 813 -28.88 -1.69 -23.77
C TRP A 813 -28.00 -1.03 -24.84
N PHE A 814 -26.87 -0.42 -24.46
CA PHE A 814 -25.91 0.25 -25.35
C PHE A 814 -26.51 1.34 -26.26
N GLY A 815 -27.59 1.97 -25.80
CA GLY A 815 -28.33 2.97 -26.59
C GLY A 815 -29.29 2.37 -27.63
N TYR A 816 -29.40 1.04 -27.75
CA TYR A 816 -30.25 0.42 -28.77
C TYR A 816 -31.73 0.50 -28.45
N LEU A 817 -32.14 0.53 -27.17
CA LEU A 817 -33.56 0.69 -26.81
C LEU A 817 -34.13 2.05 -27.25
N GLN A 818 -33.30 3.09 -27.30
CA GLN A 818 -33.67 4.43 -27.73
C GLN A 818 -33.81 4.53 -29.27
N LYS A 819 -33.31 3.53 -30.02
CA LYS A 819 -33.46 3.46 -31.48
C LYS A 819 -34.75 2.72 -31.87
N PRO A 820 -35.41 3.10 -32.97
CA PRO A 820 -36.50 2.32 -33.56
C PRO A 820 -36.07 0.88 -33.86
N VAL A 821 -36.96 -0.11 -33.68
CA VAL A 821 -36.64 -1.54 -33.88
C VAL A 821 -36.09 -1.83 -35.27
N SER A 822 -36.52 -1.06 -36.29
CA SER A 822 -36.04 -1.16 -37.67
C SER A 822 -34.58 -0.74 -37.88
N GLU A 823 -34.02 0.07 -36.98
CA GLU A 823 -32.64 0.57 -37.05
C GLU A 823 -31.68 -0.23 -36.18
N ARG A 824 -32.21 -1.16 -35.37
CA ARG A 824 -31.39 -2.01 -34.50
C ARG A 824 -30.78 -3.14 -35.34
N PRO A 825 -29.49 -3.44 -35.16
CA PRO A 825 -28.88 -4.57 -35.86
C PRO A 825 -29.51 -5.89 -35.42
N ASN A 826 -29.34 -6.94 -36.22
CA ASN A 826 -29.84 -8.26 -35.88
C ASN A 826 -28.91 -8.97 -34.91
N SER A 827 -29.50 -9.66 -33.94
CA SER A 827 -28.79 -10.53 -33.00
C SER A 827 -27.95 -11.56 -33.75
N ARG A 828 -26.74 -11.82 -33.26
CA ARG A 828 -25.86 -12.88 -33.75
C ARG A 828 -26.19 -14.23 -33.13
N ALA A 829 -27.07 -14.24 -32.11
CA ALA A 829 -27.54 -15.42 -31.41
C ALA A 829 -29.03 -15.72 -31.70
N GLY A 830 -29.45 -16.96 -31.48
CA GLY A 830 -30.85 -17.36 -31.55
C GLY A 830 -31.52 -17.11 -32.90
N ALA A 831 -32.74 -16.55 -32.88
CA ALA A 831 -33.57 -16.31 -34.06
C ALA A 831 -33.12 -15.12 -34.94
N LYS A 832 -32.00 -14.46 -34.59
CA LYS A 832 -31.45 -13.30 -35.32
C LYS A 832 -32.45 -12.17 -35.55
N ALA A 833 -33.36 -11.97 -34.60
CA ALA A 833 -34.25 -10.81 -34.58
C ALA A 833 -33.45 -9.53 -34.28
N PRO A 834 -34.01 -8.33 -34.56
CA PRO A 834 -33.41 -7.07 -34.15
C PRO A 834 -33.15 -7.06 -32.63
N LEU A 835 -32.04 -6.46 -32.20
CA LEU A 835 -31.65 -6.46 -30.78
C LEU A 835 -32.78 -5.94 -29.87
N PHE A 836 -33.04 -6.70 -28.79
CA PHE A 836 -34.01 -6.35 -27.75
C PHE A 836 -35.44 -6.13 -28.27
N SER A 837 -35.79 -6.71 -29.43
CA SER A 837 -37.12 -6.55 -30.04
C SER A 837 -38.26 -7.16 -29.22
N TYR A 838 -37.94 -7.98 -28.23
CA TYR A 838 -38.91 -8.52 -27.28
C TYR A 838 -39.38 -7.49 -26.24
N TYR A 839 -38.63 -6.39 -26.05
CA TYR A 839 -39.02 -5.34 -25.12
C TYR A 839 -40.16 -4.52 -25.73
N THR A 840 -41.30 -4.48 -25.06
CA THR A 840 -42.49 -3.75 -25.50
C THR A 840 -43.07 -2.97 -24.33
N ASP A 841 -43.31 -1.68 -24.53
CA ASP A 841 -44.00 -0.86 -23.54
C ASP A 841 -45.48 -1.26 -23.48
N ILE A 842 -45.91 -1.67 -22.30
CA ILE A 842 -47.30 -2.05 -22.05
C ILE A 842 -48.05 -0.78 -21.69
N SER A 843 -49.02 -0.38 -22.52
CA SER A 843 -49.85 0.80 -22.25
C SER A 843 -50.65 0.62 -20.96
N PRO A 844 -50.95 1.70 -20.21
CA PRO A 844 -51.75 1.61 -18.99
C PRO A 844 -53.08 0.86 -19.23
N GLY A 845 -53.33 -0.18 -18.42
CA GLY A 845 -54.53 -1.03 -18.54
C GLY A 845 -54.42 -2.20 -19.52
N GLN A 846 -53.28 -2.39 -20.19
CA GLN A 846 -53.01 -3.58 -21.01
C GLN A 846 -52.22 -4.65 -20.23
N VAL A 847 -52.31 -5.90 -20.69
CA VAL A 847 -51.53 -7.02 -20.17
C VAL A 847 -50.46 -7.42 -21.18
N PRO A 848 -49.29 -7.91 -20.72
CA PRO A 848 -48.24 -8.39 -21.62
C PRO A 848 -48.74 -9.56 -22.46
N VAL A 849 -48.51 -9.51 -23.77
CA VAL A 849 -48.81 -10.63 -24.68
C VAL A 849 -47.67 -11.64 -24.60
N LEU A 850 -47.93 -12.76 -23.92
CA LEU A 850 -46.94 -13.83 -23.77
C LEU A 850 -46.99 -14.80 -24.96
N PRO A 851 -45.84 -15.31 -25.44
CA PRO A 851 -45.81 -16.34 -26.46
C PRO A 851 -46.43 -17.64 -25.93
N ALA A 852 -47.00 -18.46 -26.85
CA ALA A 852 -47.62 -19.74 -26.51
C ALA A 852 -46.64 -20.75 -25.87
N GLN A 853 -45.33 -20.58 -26.07
CA GLN A 853 -44.29 -21.34 -25.39
C GLN A 853 -43.43 -20.41 -24.54
N PRO A 854 -43.06 -20.82 -23.31
CA PRO A 854 -42.19 -20.03 -22.46
C PRO A 854 -40.84 -19.82 -23.13
N ALA A 855 -40.47 -18.55 -23.28
CA ALA A 855 -39.17 -18.16 -23.78
C ALA A 855 -38.15 -18.16 -22.64
N ASN A 856 -36.94 -18.70 -22.89
CA ASN A 856 -35.81 -18.45 -22.01
C ASN A 856 -35.32 -17.01 -22.20
N GLN A 857 -35.96 -16.07 -21.49
CA GLN A 857 -35.77 -14.64 -21.65
C GLN A 857 -34.35 -14.20 -21.26
N ALA A 858 -33.76 -14.83 -20.24
CA ALA A 858 -32.39 -14.56 -19.83
C ALA A 858 -31.39 -14.92 -20.93
N GLN A 859 -31.54 -16.09 -21.55
CA GLN A 859 -30.66 -16.50 -22.66
C GLN A 859 -30.80 -15.59 -23.89
N ARG A 860 -32.02 -15.14 -24.18
CA ARG A 860 -32.27 -14.17 -25.27
C ARG A 860 -31.62 -12.82 -24.98
N TYR A 861 -31.81 -12.28 -23.77
CA TYR A 861 -31.18 -11.02 -23.36
C TYR A 861 -29.65 -11.10 -23.46
N LEU A 862 -29.03 -12.14 -22.89
CA LEU A 862 -27.57 -12.30 -22.93
C LEU A 862 -27.03 -12.48 -24.34
N GLY A 863 -27.77 -13.17 -25.22
CA GLY A 863 -27.42 -13.31 -26.64
C GLY A 863 -27.47 -11.97 -27.39
N ASP A 864 -28.50 -11.17 -27.13
CA ASP A 864 -28.65 -9.83 -27.70
C ASP A 864 -27.61 -8.85 -27.12
N TRP A 865 -27.32 -8.92 -25.83
CA TRP A 865 -26.30 -8.11 -25.15
C TRP A 865 -24.91 -8.37 -25.74
N LEU A 866 -24.49 -9.64 -25.88
CA LEU A 866 -23.20 -9.98 -26.52
C LEU A 866 -23.13 -9.50 -27.98
N SER A 867 -24.23 -9.61 -28.71
CA SER A 867 -24.32 -9.16 -30.09
C SER A 867 -24.21 -7.63 -30.17
N GLY A 868 -24.91 -6.93 -29.28
CA GLY A 868 -24.88 -5.48 -29.14
C GLY A 868 -23.48 -4.96 -28.83
N LEU A 869 -22.79 -5.58 -27.86
CA LEU A 869 -21.41 -5.22 -27.53
C LEU A 869 -20.47 -5.39 -28.73
N ALA A 870 -20.61 -6.47 -29.51
CA ALA A 870 -19.79 -6.67 -30.70
C ALA A 870 -20.04 -5.63 -31.80
N TYR A 871 -21.30 -5.20 -32.02
CA TYR A 871 -21.59 -4.10 -32.95
C TYR A 871 -21.06 -2.77 -32.40
N LEU A 872 -21.23 -2.51 -31.11
CA LEU A 872 -20.72 -1.33 -30.43
C LEU A 872 -19.21 -1.15 -30.66
N THR A 873 -18.42 -2.22 -30.48
CA THR A 873 -16.98 -2.26 -30.73
C THR A 873 -16.63 -1.95 -32.20
N GLN A 874 -17.39 -2.49 -33.16
CA GLN A 874 -17.15 -2.20 -34.58
C GLN A 874 -17.46 -0.75 -34.92
N ASP A 875 -18.58 -0.23 -34.41
CA ASP A 875 -19.01 1.14 -34.62
C ASP A 875 -18.02 2.15 -33.96
N ASN A 876 -17.18 1.72 -33.01
CA ASN A 876 -16.17 2.55 -32.35
C ASN A 876 -14.92 2.80 -33.21
N ALA A 877 -14.85 2.24 -34.42
CA ALA A 877 -13.78 2.55 -35.37
C ALA A 877 -13.68 4.08 -35.60
N GLY A 878 -12.46 4.62 -35.57
CA GLY A 878 -12.20 6.06 -35.75
C GLY A 878 -12.50 6.98 -34.54
N HIS A 879 -12.88 6.41 -33.39
CA HIS A 879 -13.20 7.14 -32.15
C HIS A 879 -12.22 6.82 -30.99
N GLY A 880 -10.95 6.58 -31.31
CA GLY A 880 -9.90 6.26 -30.33
C GLY A 880 -9.59 7.39 -29.36
N ALA A 881 -9.00 7.06 -28.19
CA ALA A 881 -8.80 7.99 -27.08
C ALA A 881 -7.88 9.19 -27.41
N GLY A 882 -6.81 8.99 -28.19
CA GLY A 882 -5.88 10.07 -28.56
C GLY A 882 -6.31 10.99 -29.71
N ARG A 883 -7.58 10.98 -30.14
CA ARG A 883 -8.00 11.89 -31.25
C ARG A 883 -8.08 13.36 -30.80
N GLU A 884 -8.23 13.59 -29.51
CA GLU A 884 -8.35 14.92 -28.90
C GLU A 884 -6.98 15.59 -28.65
N ILE A 885 -5.88 14.84 -28.74
CA ILE A 885 -4.53 15.36 -28.52
C ILE A 885 -3.91 15.86 -29.83
N THR A 886 -3.14 16.95 -29.76
CA THR A 886 -2.46 17.50 -30.94
C THR A 886 -1.31 16.61 -31.40
N PRO A 887 -0.82 16.73 -32.66
CA PRO A 887 0.35 16.00 -33.13
C PRO A 887 1.58 16.20 -32.25
N GLU A 888 1.81 17.43 -31.74
CA GLU A 888 2.91 17.74 -30.83
C GLU A 888 2.74 17.05 -29.47
N GLN A 889 1.51 17.01 -28.94
CA GLN A 889 1.19 16.29 -27.72
C GLN A 889 1.36 14.77 -27.89
N ASN A 890 1.01 14.22 -29.05
CA ASN A 890 1.22 12.81 -29.39
C ASN A 890 2.71 12.47 -29.56
N GLU A 891 3.50 13.34 -30.21
CA GLU A 891 4.95 13.20 -30.30
C GLU A 891 5.61 13.22 -28.91
N ARG A 892 5.18 14.17 -28.06
CA ARG A 892 5.65 14.23 -26.67
C ARG A 892 5.30 12.97 -25.90
N LEU A 893 4.10 12.42 -26.08
CA LEU A 893 3.72 11.14 -25.49
C LEU A 893 4.62 9.99 -25.98
N GLY A 894 4.98 9.95 -27.26
CA GLY A 894 5.96 8.99 -27.79
C GLY A 894 7.33 9.10 -27.12
N GLN A 895 7.80 10.33 -26.84
CA GLN A 895 9.03 10.56 -26.08
C GLN A 895 8.91 10.07 -24.62
N VAL A 896 7.77 10.33 -23.97
CA VAL A 896 7.47 9.84 -22.61
C VAL A 896 7.50 8.30 -22.56
N LEU A 897 6.85 7.63 -23.52
CA LEU A 897 6.86 6.16 -23.63
C LEU A 897 8.28 5.62 -23.80
N THR A 898 9.13 6.30 -24.58
CA THR A 898 10.55 5.95 -24.74
C THR A 898 11.36 6.19 -23.47
N ALA A 899 10.96 7.14 -22.61
CA ALA A 899 11.66 7.42 -21.35
C ALA A 899 11.50 6.31 -20.31
N PHE A 900 10.46 5.48 -20.40
CA PHE A 900 10.27 4.30 -19.55
C PHE A 900 11.25 3.16 -19.89
N THR A 901 11.76 3.10 -21.11
CA THR A 901 12.77 2.12 -21.50
C THR A 901 14.16 2.62 -21.13
N ALA A 902 14.86 1.88 -20.26
CA ALA A 902 16.27 2.14 -19.97
C ALA A 902 17.08 2.05 -21.28
N ARG A 903 17.93 3.05 -21.54
CA ARG A 903 18.89 3.01 -22.64
C ARG A 903 20.16 2.26 -22.24
#